data_AF-A0A851ID69-F1
#
_entry.id   AF-A0A851ID69-F1
#
_cell.length_a   1.000
_cell.length_b   1.000
_cell.length_c   1.000
_cell.angle_alpha   90.00
_cell.angle_beta   90.00
_cell.angle_gamma   90.00
#
_symmetry.space_group_name_H-M   'P 1'
#
loop_
_entity.id
_entity.type
_entity.pdbx_description
1 polymer ?
#
loop_
_entity_poly.entity_id
_entity_poly.type
_entity_poly.pdbx_seq_one_letter_code
_entity_poly.pdbx_strand_id
1 'polypeptide(L)'
;MKRKEKSGRDTAKKKYHSIVTDLSVSIVALSAFAVTVLCVVFALLFNANIKTTLKKQVSSGAEANALTLEKYIGEMQVYAETMADSFANFRIMGEAQGGAMIRGTLMSVVNSGRVYSAYAAFEPNAFFTSTPRGLSYYAYNLGGGTEVTTANDYDSYSSGEYYQITRETQKIHVTEPYQYTMPDGSNIWMITLSAPIYVNGEFVGVANCDILADSLNSLCYECNGFQKRYQSFVDAKNLTVMNSLKPELAGQPSGAEAQISRIKNGESQVIDRSYDPVLGEEAAYCYTPVTVEGTDMEWYSGFVVSYAEVQKPLIRAILFVIVFGLFGIALMGVLCVRFLRRSMAPLKPLSKLADSIKNFQLDQIDTEVKYPNNEIGEMAARFTEMAEHLVLIIRDIDYLLDALADGNFAIKSENRKHYVGSLQHLLLSMRKIRDRLGVSLSVVKTSTEQIAGSSSQIADAAQALAQGASEQASSLEELTSMVNAINDDVRNNAKSAEEASAFAGNARSAIEASNREMLSLKDAMDEIADSSMQIQTVIGMIDNIAFQTNILALNAAIEAARAGEAGKGFAVVADEVRNLAQKSAEAAQSTGTLITTSVEAVEKGRGIAAETAEALLRVAEYADKTREMISSISTASGKQADAIDQINIGLTQISSVVQTNSSTSEQSAAASSELSNEAEKLREMVAPYKFA
;
A
#
# COMPACT_ATOMS: atom_id res chain seq x y z
N MET A 1 121.99 9.81 3.68
CA MET A 1 120.81 9.52 2.84
C MET A 1 119.55 9.05 3.61
N LYS A 2 119.65 8.27 4.71
CA LYS A 2 118.49 7.74 5.46
C LYS A 2 117.58 8.74 6.24
N ARG A 3 117.95 10.03 6.36
CA ARG A 3 117.12 11.05 7.08
C ARG A 3 116.14 11.81 6.20
N LYS A 4 116.35 11.88 4.87
CA LYS A 4 115.43 12.58 3.94
C LYS A 4 114.21 11.73 3.53
N GLU A 5 114.29 10.40 3.57
CA GLU A 5 113.14 9.52 3.27
C GLU A 5 112.09 9.44 4.39
N LYS A 6 112.48 9.69 5.64
CA LYS A 6 111.55 9.63 6.80
C LYS A 6 110.64 10.86 6.86
N SER A 7 111.13 12.03 6.45
CA SER A 7 110.39 13.30 6.42
C SER A 7 109.34 13.36 5.29
N GLY A 8 109.59 12.70 4.14
CA GLY A 8 108.63 12.59 3.03
C GLY A 8 107.47 11.62 3.30
N ARG A 9 107.67 10.58 4.11
CA ARG A 9 106.59 9.63 4.48
C ARG A 9 105.60 10.20 5.49
N ASP A 10 106.04 11.03 6.44
CA ASP A 10 105.15 11.66 7.41
C ASP A 10 104.32 12.82 6.81
N THR A 11 104.85 13.50 5.79
CA THR A 11 104.11 14.52 5.03
C THR A 11 103.06 13.89 4.10
N ALA A 12 103.34 12.73 3.48
CA ALA A 12 102.36 11.99 2.69
C ALA A 12 101.24 11.37 3.54
N LYS A 13 101.55 10.84 4.74
CA LYS A 13 100.55 10.31 5.70
C LYS A 13 99.60 11.40 6.21
N LYS A 14 100.11 12.60 6.52
CA LYS A 14 99.29 13.76 6.91
C LYS A 14 98.42 14.27 5.77
N LYS A 15 98.93 14.31 4.54
CA LYS A 15 98.15 14.72 3.35
C LYS A 15 97.06 13.71 2.99
N TYR A 16 97.32 12.40 3.18
CA TYR A 16 96.32 11.34 3.01
C TYR A 16 95.22 11.39 4.08
N HIS A 17 95.56 11.67 5.34
CA HIS A 17 94.55 11.86 6.38
C HIS A 17 93.71 13.12 6.15
N SER A 18 94.32 14.25 5.78
CA SER A 18 93.60 15.50 5.48
C SER A 18 92.68 15.35 4.27
N ILE A 19 93.12 14.74 3.17
CA ILE A 19 92.25 14.53 1.99
C ILE A 19 91.08 13.60 2.33
N VAL A 20 91.30 12.54 3.12
CA VAL A 20 90.23 11.64 3.55
C VAL A 20 89.25 12.35 4.49
N THR A 21 89.72 13.16 5.44
CA THR A 21 88.84 13.92 6.34
C THR A 21 88.09 15.04 5.62
N ASP A 22 88.76 15.79 4.75
CA ASP A 22 88.15 16.94 4.04
C ASP A 22 87.14 16.48 2.99
N LEU A 23 87.42 15.36 2.29
CA LEU A 23 86.48 14.74 1.35
C LEU A 23 85.30 14.08 2.10
N SER A 24 85.54 13.44 3.25
CA SER A 24 84.47 12.84 4.06
C SER A 24 83.55 13.91 4.66
N VAL A 25 84.10 15.01 5.17
CA VAL A 25 83.32 16.12 5.72
C VAL A 25 82.52 16.83 4.62
N SER A 26 83.12 17.03 3.44
CA SER A 26 82.41 17.64 2.30
C SER A 26 81.29 16.76 1.76
N ILE A 27 81.51 15.44 1.65
CA ILE A 27 80.48 14.48 1.22
C ILE A 27 79.36 14.38 2.25
N VAL A 28 79.67 14.33 3.54
CA VAL A 28 78.67 14.28 4.63
C VAL A 28 77.87 15.59 4.70
N ALA A 29 78.51 16.74 4.51
CA ALA A 29 77.82 18.04 4.48
C ALA A 29 76.89 18.19 3.27
N LEU A 30 77.35 17.80 2.07
CA LEU A 30 76.54 17.86 0.85
C LEU A 30 75.37 16.88 0.88
N SER A 31 75.58 15.67 1.42
CA SER A 31 74.54 14.66 1.57
C SER A 31 73.55 15.00 2.69
N ALA A 32 74.00 15.59 3.80
CA ALA A 32 73.10 16.11 4.84
C ALA A 32 72.20 17.23 4.30
N PHE A 33 72.75 18.14 3.48
CA PHE A 33 71.99 19.19 2.82
C PHE A 33 70.97 18.61 1.82
N ALA A 34 71.38 17.68 0.95
CA ALA A 34 70.49 17.03 -0.02
C ALA A 34 69.36 16.23 0.65
N VAL A 35 69.66 15.47 1.72
CA VAL A 35 68.67 14.71 2.49
C VAL A 35 67.70 15.64 3.21
N THR A 36 68.17 16.76 3.74
CA THR A 36 67.30 17.74 4.42
C THR A 36 66.36 18.41 3.42
N VAL A 37 66.86 18.82 2.25
CA VAL A 37 66.03 19.37 1.16
C VAL A 37 65.00 18.33 0.70
N LEU A 38 65.39 17.08 0.51
CA LEU A 38 64.50 16.00 0.09
C LEU A 38 63.41 15.72 1.14
N CYS A 39 63.77 15.68 2.43
CA CYS A 39 62.81 15.51 3.53
C CYS A 39 61.82 16.68 3.62
N VAL A 40 62.27 17.92 3.41
CA VAL A 40 61.40 19.11 3.40
C VAL A 40 60.45 19.07 2.21
N VAL A 41 60.95 18.76 1.00
CA VAL A 41 60.11 18.64 -0.20
C VAL A 41 59.10 17.51 -0.06
N PHE A 42 59.52 16.35 0.45
CA PHE A 42 58.63 15.20 0.67
C PHE A 42 57.57 15.53 1.73
N ALA A 43 57.94 16.17 2.84
CA ALA A 43 56.99 16.62 3.86
C ALA A 43 55.98 17.63 3.29
N LEU A 44 56.41 18.56 2.43
CA LEU A 44 55.52 19.53 1.78
C LEU A 44 54.55 18.86 0.79
N LEU A 45 55.03 17.97 -0.09
CA LEU A 45 54.20 17.24 -1.05
C LEU A 45 53.24 16.27 -0.34
N PHE A 46 53.70 15.59 0.70
CA PHE A 46 52.89 14.65 1.48
C PHE A 46 51.80 15.37 2.28
N ASN A 47 52.12 16.51 2.89
CA ASN A 47 51.15 17.37 3.57
C ASN A 47 50.07 17.89 2.60
N ALA A 48 50.45 18.28 1.38
CA ALA A 48 49.51 18.73 0.36
C ALA A 48 48.55 17.61 -0.10
N ASN A 49 49.09 16.41 -0.36
CA ASN A 49 48.28 15.25 -0.77
C ASN A 49 47.34 14.78 0.35
N ILE A 50 47.82 14.65 1.58
CA ILE A 50 47.01 14.22 2.71
C ILE A 50 45.85 15.19 2.98
N LYS A 51 46.11 16.52 2.95
CA LYS A 51 45.04 17.52 3.10
C LYS A 51 43.95 17.39 2.02
N THR A 52 44.35 17.11 0.78
CA THR A 52 43.43 16.95 -0.35
C THR A 52 42.58 15.69 -0.21
N THR A 53 43.19 14.55 0.16
CA THR A 53 42.48 13.28 0.37
C THR A 53 41.54 13.35 1.57
N LEU A 54 41.95 13.97 2.67
CA LEU A 54 41.13 14.15 3.86
C LEU A 54 39.93 15.06 3.58
N LYS A 55 40.15 16.18 2.88
CA LYS A 55 39.05 17.06 2.45
C LYS A 55 38.00 16.29 1.64
N LYS A 56 38.44 15.41 0.73
CA LYS A 56 37.54 14.54 -0.05
C LYS A 56 36.80 13.51 0.82
N GLN A 57 37.46 12.89 1.80
CA GLN A 57 36.82 11.90 2.68
C GLN A 57 35.77 12.52 3.61
N VAL A 58 36.04 13.70 4.17
CA VAL A 58 35.07 14.42 5.02
C VAL A 58 33.90 14.93 4.18
N SER A 59 34.19 15.51 3.01
CA SER A 59 33.19 15.97 2.03
C SER A 59 32.25 14.85 1.58
N SER A 60 32.82 13.72 1.12
CA SER A 60 32.03 12.57 0.67
C SER A 60 31.19 11.95 1.79
N GLY A 61 31.65 11.97 3.05
CA GLY A 61 30.86 11.52 4.19
C GLY A 61 29.71 12.47 4.51
N ALA A 62 29.95 13.77 4.42
CA ALA A 62 28.92 14.79 4.62
C ALA A 62 27.82 14.72 3.55
N GLU A 63 28.20 14.55 2.28
CA GLU A 63 27.26 14.36 1.16
C GLU A 63 26.43 13.08 1.33
N ALA A 64 27.06 11.96 1.69
CA ALA A 64 26.35 10.71 1.95
C ALA A 64 25.34 10.85 3.10
N ASN A 65 25.73 11.52 4.20
CA ASN A 65 24.86 11.73 5.35
C ASN A 65 23.72 12.73 5.08
N ALA A 66 23.98 13.76 4.28
CA ALA A 66 22.95 14.67 3.77
C ALA A 66 21.89 13.91 2.96
N LEU A 67 22.33 13.04 2.04
CA LEU A 67 21.43 12.20 1.24
C LEU A 67 20.64 11.19 2.10
N THR A 68 21.24 10.64 3.16
CA THR A 68 20.52 9.78 4.12
C THR A 68 19.37 10.53 4.79
N LEU A 69 19.59 11.78 5.21
CA LEU A 69 18.52 12.60 5.78
C LEU A 69 17.46 12.95 4.74
N GLU A 70 17.87 13.38 3.55
CA GLU A 70 16.98 13.74 2.45
C GLU A 70 16.01 12.59 2.12
N LYS A 71 16.54 11.35 2.01
CA LYS A 71 15.72 10.15 1.78
C LYS A 71 14.74 9.89 2.92
N TYR A 72 15.21 9.99 4.17
CA TYR A 72 14.35 9.74 5.32
C TYR A 72 13.20 10.75 5.39
N ILE A 73 13.47 12.05 5.23
CA ILE A 73 12.44 13.09 5.24
C ILE A 73 11.54 12.96 4.00
N GLY A 74 12.09 12.65 2.83
CA GLY A 74 11.31 12.38 1.62
C GLY A 74 10.33 11.22 1.77
N GLU A 75 10.71 10.14 2.45
CA GLU A 75 9.77 9.05 2.79
C GLU A 75 8.62 9.56 3.68
N MET A 76 8.91 10.39 4.68
CA MET A 76 7.91 10.94 5.58
C MET A 76 6.98 11.94 4.87
N GLN A 77 7.51 12.70 3.92
CA GLN A 77 6.72 13.59 3.06
C GLN A 77 5.68 12.80 2.27
N VAL A 78 6.09 11.69 1.64
CA VAL A 78 5.18 10.83 0.87
C VAL A 78 4.05 10.30 1.75
N TYR A 79 4.32 9.97 3.03
CA TYR A 79 3.27 9.59 3.98
C TYR A 79 2.28 10.73 4.23
N ALA A 80 2.76 11.94 4.49
CA ALA A 80 1.91 13.10 4.75
C ALA A 80 1.04 13.45 3.53
N GLU A 81 1.62 13.44 2.32
CA GLU A 81 0.92 13.67 1.05
C GLU A 81 -0.17 12.62 0.80
N THR A 82 0.20 11.34 0.92
CA THR A 82 -0.74 10.23 0.67
C THR A 82 -1.93 10.28 1.64
N MET A 83 -1.69 10.66 2.90
CA MET A 83 -2.77 10.90 3.85
C MET A 83 -3.65 12.07 3.44
N ALA A 84 -3.07 13.21 3.05
CA ALA A 84 -3.82 14.38 2.62
C ALA A 84 -4.75 14.06 1.43
N ASP A 85 -4.23 13.37 0.42
CA ASP A 85 -5.00 12.93 -0.76
C ASP A 85 -6.10 11.92 -0.39
N SER A 86 -5.79 10.98 0.51
CA SER A 86 -6.79 10.01 0.99
C SER A 86 -7.92 10.69 1.75
N PHE A 87 -7.58 11.65 2.62
CA PHE A 87 -8.56 12.39 3.40
C PHE A 87 -9.48 13.22 2.51
N ALA A 88 -8.96 13.88 1.48
CA ALA A 88 -9.78 14.62 0.52
C ALA A 88 -10.96 13.78 -0.02
N ASN A 89 -10.73 12.49 -0.29
CA ASN A 89 -11.75 11.56 -0.81
C ASN A 89 -12.78 11.12 0.24
N PHE A 90 -12.39 11.04 1.53
CA PHE A 90 -13.28 10.61 2.60
C PHE A 90 -14.39 11.62 2.92
N ARG A 91 -14.27 12.87 2.46
CA ARG A 91 -15.31 13.89 2.58
C ARG A 91 -16.66 13.43 2.03
N ILE A 92 -16.66 12.72 0.90
CA ILE A 92 -17.86 12.30 0.15
C ILE A 92 -18.72 11.35 1.00
N MET A 93 -18.13 10.65 1.96
CA MET A 93 -18.78 9.66 2.82
C MET A 93 -19.52 10.28 4.01
N GLY A 94 -19.39 11.59 4.24
CA GLY A 94 -19.97 12.30 5.39
C GLY A 94 -19.22 12.07 6.70
N GLU A 95 -19.57 12.84 7.75
CA GLU A 95 -18.80 12.92 9.00
C GLU A 95 -18.61 11.57 9.70
N ALA A 96 -19.66 10.76 9.81
CA ALA A 96 -19.63 9.50 10.55
C ALA A 96 -18.71 8.46 9.87
N GLN A 97 -18.91 8.21 8.57
CA GLN A 97 -18.14 7.21 7.82
C GLN A 97 -16.76 7.75 7.43
N GLY A 98 -16.68 8.98 6.91
CA GLY A 98 -15.41 9.63 6.57
C GLY A 98 -14.52 9.81 7.80
N GLY A 99 -15.07 10.23 8.93
CA GLY A 99 -14.33 10.30 10.20
C GLY A 99 -13.81 8.94 10.68
N ALA A 100 -14.54 7.85 10.45
CA ALA A 100 -14.06 6.50 10.75
C ALA A 100 -12.89 6.08 9.85
N MET A 101 -12.95 6.42 8.55
CA MET A 101 -11.86 6.16 7.59
C MET A 101 -10.60 6.98 7.91
N ILE A 102 -10.75 8.26 8.30
CA ILE A 102 -9.65 9.10 8.76
C ILE A 102 -8.96 8.45 9.97
N ARG A 103 -9.72 8.09 11.01
CA ARG A 103 -9.15 7.41 12.20
C ARG A 103 -8.44 6.11 11.84
N GLY A 104 -9.03 5.27 11.00
CA GLY A 104 -8.43 4.01 10.56
C GLY A 104 -7.12 4.20 9.79
N THR A 105 -7.07 5.21 8.92
CA THR A 105 -5.87 5.56 8.15
C THR A 105 -4.76 6.06 9.07
N LEU A 106 -5.07 6.99 9.99
CA LEU A 106 -4.13 7.50 10.98
C LEU A 106 -3.58 6.35 11.85
N MET A 107 -4.43 5.43 12.31
CA MET A 107 -3.98 4.23 13.04
C MET A 107 -3.05 3.36 12.20
N SER A 108 -3.37 3.11 10.93
CA SER A 108 -2.54 2.29 10.06
C SER A 108 -1.15 2.90 9.86
N VAL A 109 -1.10 4.22 9.70
CA VAL A 109 0.15 4.97 9.50
C VAL A 109 1.03 4.89 10.75
N VAL A 110 0.46 5.11 11.94
CA VAL A 110 1.19 4.97 13.21
C VAL A 110 1.60 3.51 13.47
N ASN A 111 0.73 2.54 13.18
CA ASN A 111 1.03 1.11 13.35
C ASN A 111 2.10 0.58 12.38
N SER A 112 2.44 1.32 11.33
CA SER A 112 3.57 0.97 10.46
C SER A 112 4.92 1.01 11.20
N GLY A 113 4.97 1.70 12.36
CA GLY A 113 6.18 1.91 13.15
C GLY A 113 7.17 2.90 12.53
N ARG A 114 6.81 3.57 11.43
CA ARG A 114 7.67 4.51 10.70
C ARG A 114 7.52 5.97 11.14
N VAL A 115 6.33 6.36 11.59
CA VAL A 115 6.08 7.67 12.21
C VAL A 115 5.72 7.49 13.68
N TYR A 116 5.94 8.53 14.47
CA TYR A 116 5.62 8.53 15.88
C TYR A 116 4.11 8.74 16.12
N SER A 117 3.56 9.76 15.48
CA SER A 117 2.13 10.08 15.48
C SER A 117 1.68 10.58 14.10
N ALA A 118 0.38 10.56 13.89
CA ALA A 118 -0.25 11.10 12.70
C ALA A 118 -1.45 11.97 13.10
N TYR A 119 -1.64 13.08 12.40
CA TYR A 119 -2.65 14.08 12.74
C TYR A 119 -3.42 14.53 11.51
N ALA A 120 -4.71 14.82 11.67
CA ALA A 120 -5.51 15.49 10.66
C ALA A 120 -6.28 16.62 11.33
N ALA A 121 -6.25 17.82 10.78
CA ALA A 121 -6.99 18.97 11.30
C ALA A 121 -7.63 19.78 10.18
N PHE A 122 -8.87 20.21 10.39
CA PHE A 122 -9.71 20.77 9.35
C PHE A 122 -10.24 22.17 9.69
N GLU A 123 -10.30 23.04 8.67
CA GLU A 123 -10.93 24.36 8.79
C GLU A 123 -12.40 24.25 9.23
N PRO A 124 -12.93 25.20 10.01
CA PRO A 124 -14.32 25.18 10.48
C PRO A 124 -15.32 25.12 9.32
N ASN A 125 -16.20 24.12 9.35
CA ASN A 125 -17.21 23.85 8.32
C ASN A 125 -16.68 23.61 6.90
N ALA A 126 -15.36 23.50 6.68
CA ALA A 126 -14.78 23.41 5.34
C ALA A 126 -14.79 21.95 4.81
N PHE A 127 -14.43 21.01 5.68
CA PHE A 127 -14.40 19.59 5.32
C PHE A 127 -15.77 18.92 5.51
N PHE A 128 -16.31 18.95 6.73
CA PHE A 128 -17.70 18.58 7.04
C PHE A 128 -18.52 19.82 7.39
N THR A 129 -19.82 19.86 7.06
CA THR A 129 -20.64 21.09 7.13
C THR A 129 -21.14 21.47 8.52
N SER A 130 -20.94 20.62 9.54
CA SER A 130 -21.49 20.77 10.90
C SER A 130 -20.40 20.84 11.97
N THR A 131 -19.25 21.44 11.64
CA THR A 131 -18.05 21.47 12.48
C THR A 131 -17.55 22.91 12.72
N PRO A 132 -18.30 23.72 13.47
CA PRO A 132 -18.05 25.16 13.59
C PRO A 132 -16.78 25.54 14.36
N ARG A 133 -16.12 24.61 15.06
CA ARG A 133 -14.77 24.80 15.63
C ARG A 133 -13.77 23.81 15.04
N GLY A 134 -13.97 23.45 13.77
CA GLY A 134 -13.14 22.48 13.05
C GLY A 134 -13.26 21.07 13.62
N LEU A 135 -12.49 20.14 13.07
CA LEU A 135 -12.29 18.83 13.66
C LEU A 135 -10.82 18.49 13.57
N SER A 136 -10.31 17.83 14.61
CA SER A 136 -8.99 17.25 14.60
C SER A 136 -9.03 15.80 15.04
N TYR A 137 -8.12 15.00 14.46
CA TYR A 137 -7.92 13.59 14.75
C TYR A 137 -6.45 13.37 15.00
N TYR A 138 -6.08 12.81 16.14
CA TYR A 138 -4.68 12.59 16.51
C TYR A 138 -4.48 11.14 16.89
N ALA A 139 -3.63 10.44 16.15
CA ALA A 139 -3.23 9.07 16.44
C ALA A 139 -1.79 9.04 16.94
N TYR A 140 -1.54 8.35 18.06
CA TYR A 140 -0.22 8.25 18.68
C TYR A 140 -0.05 6.90 19.38
N ASN A 141 1.20 6.49 19.57
CA ASN A 141 1.54 5.20 20.19
C ASN A 141 2.09 5.38 21.62
N LEU A 142 1.46 4.73 22.60
CA LEU A 142 1.85 4.75 24.02
C LEU A 142 2.62 3.49 24.47
N GLY A 143 3.19 2.71 23.54
CA GLY A 143 3.96 1.49 23.84
C GLY A 143 3.11 0.28 24.27
N GLY A 144 1.80 0.45 24.50
CA GLY A 144 0.81 -0.61 24.73
C GLY A 144 -0.26 -0.74 23.65
N GLY A 145 -0.22 0.10 22.61
CA GLY A 145 -1.20 0.19 21.53
C GLY A 145 -1.28 1.61 20.95
N THR A 146 -1.91 1.73 19.78
CA THR A 146 -2.17 3.02 19.13
C THR A 146 -3.54 3.54 19.56
N GLU A 147 -3.56 4.74 20.13
CA GLU A 147 -4.79 5.44 20.47
C GLU A 147 -5.11 6.50 19.41
N VAL A 148 -6.40 6.83 19.27
CA VAL A 148 -6.84 7.94 18.43
C VAL A 148 -7.80 8.82 19.22
N THR A 149 -7.48 10.09 19.33
CA THR A 149 -8.36 11.10 19.91
C THR A 149 -9.02 11.92 18.82
N THR A 150 -10.20 12.46 19.13
CA THR A 150 -10.93 13.37 18.24
C THR A 150 -11.34 14.59 19.04
N ALA A 151 -11.02 15.78 18.54
CA ALA A 151 -11.32 17.04 19.20
C ALA A 151 -11.95 18.06 18.23
N ASN A 152 -12.64 19.04 18.79
CA ASN A 152 -13.34 20.13 18.09
C ASN A 152 -12.76 21.45 18.61
N ASP A 153 -11.49 21.68 18.23
CA ASP A 153 -10.54 22.54 18.93
C ASP A 153 -9.71 23.42 17.98
N TYR A 154 -10.33 23.98 16.93
CA TYR A 154 -9.65 24.84 15.95
C TYR A 154 -8.84 25.97 16.57
N ASP A 155 -9.34 26.60 17.64
CA ASP A 155 -8.60 27.67 18.35
C ASP A 155 -7.28 27.17 18.98
N SER A 156 -7.13 25.86 19.20
CA SER A 156 -5.95 25.24 19.82
C SER A 156 -4.83 24.94 18.82
N TYR A 157 -5.18 24.56 17.57
CA TYR A 157 -4.19 24.15 16.58
C TYR A 157 -3.99 25.17 15.44
N SER A 158 -4.93 26.09 15.21
CA SER A 158 -4.88 27.02 14.08
C SER A 158 -3.68 27.98 14.11
N SER A 159 -3.13 28.26 15.30
CA SER A 159 -1.91 29.04 15.50
C SER A 159 -0.64 28.19 15.59
N GLY A 160 -0.75 26.87 15.48
CA GLY A 160 0.40 25.98 15.45
C GLY A 160 1.22 26.22 14.19
N GLU A 161 2.54 26.24 14.31
CA GLU A 161 3.47 26.46 13.18
C GLU A 161 3.17 25.50 12.01
N TYR A 162 2.98 24.22 12.32
CA TYR A 162 2.61 23.19 11.35
C TYR A 162 1.31 23.49 10.59
N TYR A 163 0.35 24.18 11.19
CA TYR A 163 -0.95 24.46 10.56
C TYR A 163 -0.90 25.78 9.79
N GLN A 164 -0.42 26.82 10.48
CA GLN A 164 -0.42 28.19 9.95
C GLN A 164 0.47 28.31 8.72
N ILE A 165 1.71 27.81 8.78
CA ILE A 165 2.65 27.95 7.66
C ILE A 165 2.18 27.12 6.46
N THR A 166 1.71 25.88 6.67
CA THR A 166 1.14 25.03 5.60
C THR A 166 -0.06 25.71 4.94
N ARG A 167 -0.95 26.32 5.73
CA ARG A 167 -2.11 27.07 5.21
C ARG A 167 -1.70 28.29 4.39
N GLU A 168 -0.74 29.09 4.87
CA GLU A 168 -0.32 30.34 4.23
C GLU A 168 0.52 30.09 2.98
N THR A 169 1.44 29.13 3.03
CA THR A 169 2.37 28.83 1.93
C THR A 169 1.79 27.87 0.91
N GLN A 170 0.78 27.09 1.28
CA GLN A 170 0.18 26.02 0.47
C GLN A 170 1.20 24.95 0.02
N LYS A 171 2.32 24.85 0.74
CA LYS A 171 3.39 23.86 0.54
C LYS A 171 3.47 22.95 1.76
N ILE A 172 4.15 21.82 1.59
CA ILE A 172 4.44 20.94 2.71
C ILE A 172 5.45 21.63 3.62
N HIS A 173 5.05 21.82 4.87
CA HIS A 173 5.89 22.46 5.87
C HIS A 173 6.59 21.42 6.74
N VAL A 174 7.90 21.58 6.93
CA VAL A 174 8.66 20.80 7.91
C VAL A 174 8.99 21.72 9.08
N THR A 175 8.37 21.47 10.24
CA THR A 175 8.57 22.34 11.40
C THR A 175 9.99 22.26 11.93
N GLU A 176 10.37 23.29 12.68
CA GLU A 176 11.50 23.18 13.58
C GLU A 176 11.21 22.15 14.69
N PRO A 177 12.24 21.54 15.30
CA PRO A 177 12.04 20.64 16.43
C PRO A 177 11.45 21.43 17.60
N TYR A 178 10.33 20.95 18.13
CA TYR A 178 9.70 21.52 19.31
C TYR A 178 9.46 20.45 20.37
N GLN A 179 9.37 20.89 21.64
CA GLN A 179 9.07 19.99 22.73
C GLN A 179 7.57 19.69 22.78
N TYR A 180 7.24 18.41 22.84
CA TYR A 180 5.90 17.93 23.10
C TYR A 180 5.86 17.14 24.41
N THR A 181 4.97 17.53 25.32
CA THR A 181 4.76 16.83 26.60
C THR A 181 3.72 15.74 26.39
N MET A 182 4.13 14.50 26.60
CA MET A 182 3.28 13.32 26.52
C MET A 182 2.22 13.28 27.63
N PRO A 183 1.14 12.50 27.44
CA PRO A 183 0.18 12.20 28.50
C PRO A 183 0.80 11.59 29.77
N ASP A 184 1.95 10.90 29.66
CA ASP A 184 2.69 10.33 30.79
C ASP A 184 3.63 11.33 31.51
N GLY A 185 3.69 12.58 31.02
CA GLY A 185 4.52 13.65 31.55
C GLY A 185 5.96 13.71 31.03
N SER A 186 6.35 12.80 30.13
CA SER A 186 7.66 12.86 29.46
C SER A 186 7.69 13.94 28.36
N ASN A 187 8.84 14.59 28.18
CA ASN A 187 9.03 15.55 27.08
C ASN A 187 9.83 14.89 25.97
N ILE A 188 9.30 14.93 24.76
CA ILE A 188 9.98 14.49 23.54
C ILE A 188 10.25 15.67 22.61
N TRP A 189 11.27 15.54 21.77
CA TRP A 189 11.53 16.46 20.67
C TRP A 189 10.87 15.92 19.41
N MET A 190 9.92 16.68 18.89
CA MET A 190 9.07 16.30 17.77
C MET A 190 9.31 17.25 16.60
N ILE A 191 9.27 16.68 15.40
CA ILE A 191 9.35 17.39 14.13
C ILE A 191 8.12 16.96 13.35
N THR A 192 7.38 17.92 12.82
CA THR A 192 6.13 17.66 12.12
C THR A 192 6.28 17.97 10.65
N LEU A 193 5.94 17.01 9.79
CA LEU A 193 5.74 17.23 8.37
C LEU A 193 4.25 17.43 8.14
N SER A 194 3.85 18.60 7.65
CA SER A 194 2.46 18.98 7.47
C SER A 194 2.15 19.20 6.00
N ALA A 195 1.22 18.40 5.47
CA ALA A 195 0.77 18.48 4.09
C ALA A 195 -0.62 19.14 4.00
N PRO A 196 -0.84 20.06 3.04
CA PRO A 196 -2.14 20.69 2.84
C PRO A 196 -3.15 19.70 2.24
N ILE A 197 -4.39 19.72 2.75
CA ILE A 197 -5.52 18.96 2.22
C ILE A 197 -6.35 19.87 1.33
N TYR A 198 -6.61 19.43 0.10
CA TYR A 198 -7.46 20.15 -0.85
C TYR A 198 -8.73 19.38 -1.18
N VAL A 199 -9.85 20.09 -1.26
CA VAL A 199 -11.07 19.56 -1.88
C VAL A 199 -11.60 20.57 -2.87
N ASN A 200 -11.79 20.15 -4.12
CA ASN A 200 -12.19 21.01 -5.23
C ASN A 200 -11.28 22.24 -5.43
N GLY A 201 -9.98 22.11 -5.11
CA GLY A 201 -8.99 23.19 -5.22
C GLY A 201 -8.99 24.18 -4.05
N GLU A 202 -9.85 24.02 -3.05
CA GLU A 202 -9.85 24.82 -1.83
C GLU A 202 -9.09 24.11 -0.71
N PHE A 203 -8.28 24.86 0.03
CA PHE A 203 -7.62 24.37 1.25
C PHE A 203 -8.69 24.11 2.31
N VAL A 204 -8.71 22.89 2.86
CA VAL A 204 -9.72 22.48 3.86
C VAL A 204 -9.09 21.99 5.17
N GLY A 205 -7.78 21.86 5.24
CA GLY A 205 -7.08 21.37 6.42
C GLY A 205 -5.65 20.90 6.14
N VAL A 206 -5.06 20.23 7.12
CA VAL A 206 -3.72 19.63 7.04
C VAL A 206 -3.74 18.16 7.47
N ALA A 207 -2.85 17.37 6.87
CA ALA A 207 -2.50 16.03 7.31
C ALA A 207 -1.02 16.02 7.71
N ASN A 208 -0.72 15.57 8.93
CA ASN A 208 0.63 15.62 9.47
C ASN A 208 1.16 14.24 9.84
N CYS A 209 2.47 14.09 9.69
CA CYS A 209 3.26 13.02 10.28
C CYS A 209 4.25 13.63 11.26
N ASP A 210 4.32 13.07 12.45
CA ASP A 210 5.32 13.46 13.45
C ASP A 210 6.43 12.43 13.51
N ILE A 211 7.67 12.90 13.53
CA ILE A 211 8.85 12.08 13.77
C ILE A 211 9.57 12.58 15.02
N LEU A 212 10.20 11.64 15.74
CA LEU A 212 11.05 11.98 16.87
C LEU A 212 12.42 12.43 16.37
N ALA A 213 12.99 13.47 17.00
CA ALA A 213 14.39 13.82 16.77
C ALA A 213 15.34 12.64 17.05
N ASP A 214 14.98 11.77 18.00
CA ASP A 214 15.72 10.54 18.29
C ASP A 214 15.67 9.50 17.17
N SER A 215 14.61 9.49 16.35
CA SER A 215 14.56 8.64 15.15
C SER A 215 15.64 9.06 14.15
N LEU A 216 16.01 10.34 14.11
CA LEU A 216 17.14 10.78 13.28
C LEU A 216 18.48 10.30 13.85
N ASN A 217 18.63 10.15 15.17
CA ASN A 217 19.83 9.60 15.82
C ASN A 217 20.08 8.12 15.51
N SER A 218 19.03 7.36 15.21
CA SER A 218 19.14 5.93 14.91
C SER A 218 19.47 5.62 13.45
N LEU A 219 19.51 6.62 12.56
CA LEU A 219 19.87 6.44 11.16
C LEU A 219 21.35 6.03 10.99
N CYS A 220 21.62 5.23 9.96
CA CYS A 220 22.95 4.71 9.65
C CYS A 220 23.79 5.76 8.90
N TYR A 221 24.49 6.61 9.63
CA TYR A 221 25.40 7.60 9.04
C TYR A 221 26.77 7.02 8.69
N GLU A 222 27.28 7.41 7.52
CA GLU A 222 28.60 7.08 7.06
C GLU A 222 29.67 7.62 8.02
N CYS A 223 30.64 6.75 8.31
CA CYS A 223 31.72 7.02 9.25
C CYS A 223 33.03 7.36 8.55
N ASN A 224 33.20 6.91 7.30
CA ASN A 224 34.44 7.00 6.52
C ASN A 224 35.72 6.64 7.31
N GLY A 225 35.61 5.70 8.26
CA GLY A 225 36.72 5.23 9.08
C GLY A 225 37.08 6.09 10.29
N PHE A 226 36.42 7.24 10.51
CA PHE A 226 36.63 8.09 11.68
C PHE A 226 35.94 7.50 12.92
N GLN A 227 36.69 7.43 14.04
CA GLN A 227 36.19 6.88 15.30
C GLN A 227 35.62 7.98 16.19
N LYS A 228 36.28 9.13 16.27
CA LYS A 228 35.84 10.28 17.06
C LYS A 228 35.18 11.32 16.14
N ARG A 229 33.87 11.18 15.97
CA ARG A 229 33.02 11.95 15.05
C ARG A 229 31.60 12.10 15.58
N TYR A 230 30.82 12.99 14.99
CA TYR A 230 29.36 13.00 15.12
C TYR A 230 28.70 13.58 13.87
N GLN A 231 27.41 13.28 13.73
CA GLN A 231 26.53 13.90 12.75
C GLN A 231 25.63 14.90 13.46
N SER A 232 25.39 16.05 12.84
CA SER A 232 24.43 17.03 13.34
C SER A 232 23.61 17.61 12.21
N PHE A 233 22.34 17.89 12.49
CA PHE A 233 21.44 18.61 11.61
C PHE A 233 21.09 19.95 12.22
N VAL A 234 21.07 20.97 11.37
CA VAL A 234 20.83 22.35 11.77
C VAL A 234 19.76 22.94 10.87
N ASP A 235 18.81 23.66 11.43
CA ASP A 235 17.75 24.31 10.67
C ASP A 235 18.15 25.68 10.11
N ALA A 236 17.21 26.34 9.43
CA ALA A 236 17.41 27.67 8.84
C ALA A 236 17.66 28.78 9.87
N LYS A 237 17.22 28.60 11.13
CA LYS A 237 17.40 29.51 12.27
C LYS A 237 18.68 29.22 13.07
N ASN A 238 19.51 28.28 12.62
CA ASN A 238 20.74 27.81 13.27
C ASN A 238 20.52 27.03 14.57
N LEU A 239 19.33 26.46 14.79
CA LEU A 239 19.09 25.56 15.90
C LEU A 239 19.48 24.13 15.52
N THR A 240 19.99 23.40 16.50
CA THR A 240 20.34 21.99 16.37
C THR A 240 19.05 21.19 16.30
N VAL A 241 18.78 20.56 15.17
CA VAL A 241 17.69 19.58 15.01
C VAL A 241 18.07 18.28 15.70
N MET A 242 19.32 17.86 15.51
CA MET A 242 19.82 16.58 15.97
C MET A 242 21.34 16.65 16.17
N ASN A 243 21.84 15.94 17.17
CA ASN A 243 23.25 15.70 17.37
C ASN A 243 23.48 14.26 17.84
N SER A 244 24.18 13.47 17.02
CA SER A 244 24.35 12.03 17.24
C SER A 244 25.24 11.67 18.44
N LEU A 245 25.97 12.63 19.02
CA LEU A 245 26.82 12.41 20.19
C LEU A 245 26.22 12.99 21.48
N LYS A 246 25.48 14.09 21.36
CA LYS A 246 24.78 14.76 22.47
C LYS A 246 23.33 15.08 22.08
N PRO A 247 22.41 14.10 22.11
CA PRO A 247 21.00 14.30 21.75
C PRO A 247 20.31 15.43 22.51
N GLU A 248 20.76 15.73 23.73
CA GLU A 248 20.26 16.81 24.57
C GLU A 248 20.43 18.23 23.99
N LEU A 249 21.21 18.39 22.91
CA LEU A 249 21.40 19.65 22.21
C LEU A 249 20.26 20.01 21.25
N ALA A 250 19.30 19.11 21.01
CA ALA A 250 18.13 19.42 20.19
C ALA A 250 17.44 20.72 20.66
N GLY A 251 17.11 21.60 19.72
CA GLY A 251 16.53 22.93 19.94
C GLY A 251 17.50 24.01 20.46
N GLN A 252 18.78 23.69 20.70
CA GLN A 252 19.79 24.67 21.15
C GLN A 252 20.58 25.26 19.96
N PRO A 253 21.15 26.47 20.07
CA PRO A 253 21.99 27.05 19.03
C PRO A 253 23.14 26.11 18.62
N SER A 254 23.30 25.91 17.32
CA SER A 254 24.27 24.97 16.75
C SER A 254 25.72 25.48 16.76
N GLY A 255 25.92 26.80 16.77
CA GLY A 255 27.24 27.41 16.59
C GLY A 255 27.76 27.39 15.15
N ALA A 256 26.90 27.05 14.18
CA ALA A 256 27.24 26.91 12.75
C ALA A 256 26.90 28.15 11.91
N GLU A 257 26.61 29.30 12.53
CA GLU A 257 26.05 30.48 11.88
C GLU A 257 26.95 31.01 10.75
N ALA A 258 28.27 30.97 10.96
CA ALA A 258 29.24 31.44 9.98
C ALA A 258 29.29 30.52 8.73
N GLN A 259 29.19 29.21 8.94
CA GLN A 259 29.23 28.21 7.87
C GLN A 259 27.91 28.25 7.08
N ILE A 260 26.78 28.28 7.77
CA ILE A 260 25.46 28.34 7.13
C ILE A 260 25.30 29.62 6.33
N SER A 261 25.78 30.77 6.83
CA SER A 261 25.77 32.03 6.08
C SER A 261 26.54 31.95 4.77
N ARG A 262 27.64 31.20 4.71
CA ARG A 262 28.41 30.99 3.48
C ARG A 262 27.71 30.08 2.48
N ILE A 263 27.02 29.05 2.97
CA ILE A 263 26.18 28.18 2.13
C ILE A 263 25.04 28.99 1.52
N LYS A 264 24.34 29.81 2.32
CA LYS A 264 23.30 30.73 1.85
C LYS A 264 23.82 31.74 0.80
N ASN A 265 25.10 32.08 0.83
CA ASN A 265 25.76 32.96 -0.14
C ASN A 265 26.35 32.24 -1.37
N GLY A 266 26.02 30.95 -1.57
CA GLY A 266 26.31 30.21 -2.80
C GLY A 266 27.45 29.19 -2.72
N GLU A 267 28.01 28.92 -1.54
CA GLU A 267 28.94 27.79 -1.38
C GLU A 267 28.19 26.45 -1.29
N SER A 268 28.49 25.50 -2.18
CA SER A 268 27.83 24.18 -2.18
C SER A 268 28.14 23.35 -0.93
N GLN A 269 29.30 23.57 -0.30
CA GLN A 269 29.70 22.96 0.96
C GLN A 269 30.78 23.81 1.63
N VAL A 270 30.76 23.89 2.96
CA VAL A 270 31.75 24.64 3.74
C VAL A 270 32.59 23.67 4.55
N ILE A 271 33.91 23.69 4.32
CA ILE A 271 34.88 22.90 5.08
C ILE A 271 35.76 23.83 5.88
N ASP A 272 35.71 23.72 7.20
CA ASP A 272 36.42 24.60 8.12
C ASP A 272 37.09 23.82 9.27
N ARG A 273 37.99 24.50 9.98
CA ARG A 273 38.64 24.02 11.19
C ARG A 273 38.42 25.02 12.31
N SER A 274 37.75 24.56 13.36
CA SER A 274 37.57 25.34 14.58
C SER A 274 37.58 24.43 15.80
N TYR A 275 37.65 25.04 16.98
CA TYR A 275 37.45 24.32 18.23
C TYR A 275 35.99 23.86 18.33
N ASP A 276 35.79 22.58 18.65
CA ASP A 276 34.47 21.99 18.79
C ASP A 276 34.09 21.80 20.26
N PRO A 277 33.01 22.43 20.73
CA PRO A 277 32.56 22.27 22.12
C PRO A 277 31.96 20.87 22.39
N VAL A 278 31.50 20.14 21.37
CA VAL A 278 30.88 18.82 21.52
C VAL A 278 31.95 17.74 21.72
N LEU A 279 33.02 17.74 20.91
CA LEU A 279 34.18 16.84 21.00
C LEU A 279 35.24 17.28 22.01
N GLY A 280 35.22 18.56 22.42
CA GLY A 280 36.16 19.16 23.37
C GLY A 280 37.58 19.36 22.82
N GLU A 281 37.72 19.46 21.49
CA GLU A 281 38.99 19.58 20.79
C GLU A 281 38.78 20.24 19.42
N GLU A 282 39.86 20.55 18.69
CA GLU A 282 39.70 21.00 17.31
C GLU A 282 39.09 19.92 16.42
N ALA A 283 38.13 20.33 15.59
CA ALA A 283 37.47 19.47 14.63
C ALA A 283 37.55 20.04 13.22
N ALA A 284 37.42 19.17 12.23
CA ALA A 284 37.10 19.54 10.86
C ALA A 284 35.60 19.33 10.65
N TYR A 285 34.94 20.34 10.10
CA TYR A 285 33.51 20.34 9.82
C TYR A 285 33.28 20.34 8.33
N CYS A 286 32.23 19.67 7.88
CA CYS A 286 31.68 19.86 6.55
C CYS A 286 30.17 20.01 6.64
N TYR A 287 29.68 21.20 6.31
CA TYR A 287 28.25 21.49 6.23
C TYR A 287 27.78 21.43 4.77
N THR A 288 26.69 20.69 4.56
CA THR A 288 26.04 20.49 3.25
C THR A 288 24.55 20.82 3.37
N PRO A 289 23.96 21.62 2.46
CA PRO A 289 22.52 21.87 2.49
C PRO A 289 21.74 20.58 2.22
N VAL A 290 20.57 20.46 2.86
CA VAL A 290 19.61 19.38 2.66
C VAL A 290 18.28 20.03 2.29
N THR A 291 17.78 19.67 1.11
CA THR A 291 16.51 20.17 0.57
C THR A 291 15.71 18.99 0.07
N VAL A 292 14.42 18.94 0.41
CA VAL A 292 13.51 17.91 -0.09
C VAL A 292 12.52 18.58 -1.04
N GLU A 293 12.46 18.11 -2.28
CA GLU A 293 11.60 18.68 -3.32
C GLU A 293 10.12 18.63 -2.90
N GLY A 294 9.39 19.75 -3.06
CA GLY A 294 7.99 19.86 -2.65
C GLY A 294 7.77 20.35 -1.22
N THR A 295 8.83 20.42 -0.41
CA THR A 295 8.79 21.00 0.94
C THR A 295 9.41 22.41 0.98
N ASP A 296 9.19 23.12 2.08
CA ASP A 296 9.90 24.36 2.40
C ASP A 296 11.13 24.16 3.31
N MET A 297 11.58 22.91 3.45
CA MET A 297 12.67 22.53 4.35
C MET A 297 14.01 23.12 3.89
N GLU A 298 14.63 23.90 4.78
CA GLU A 298 15.97 24.47 4.59
C GLU A 298 16.90 24.06 5.75
N TRP A 299 17.41 22.84 5.72
CA TRP A 299 18.31 22.33 6.76
C TRP A 299 19.73 22.09 6.24
N TYR A 300 20.65 21.86 7.17
CA TYR A 300 22.07 21.67 6.89
C TYR A 300 22.58 20.44 7.64
N SER A 301 23.26 19.56 6.91
CA SER A 301 23.96 18.39 7.42
C SER A 301 25.41 18.73 7.76
N GLY A 302 25.73 18.73 9.05
CA GLY A 302 27.07 18.93 9.58
C GLY A 302 27.72 17.61 9.96
N PHE A 303 28.71 17.19 9.17
CA PHE A 303 29.57 16.06 9.51
C PHE A 303 30.85 16.54 10.20
N VAL A 304 31.05 16.13 11.45
CA VAL A 304 32.11 16.66 12.31
C VAL A 304 33.06 15.55 12.72
N VAL A 305 34.35 15.75 12.48
CA VAL A 305 35.41 14.78 12.77
C VAL A 305 36.53 15.40 13.58
N SER A 306 37.06 14.66 14.54
CA SER A 306 38.23 15.06 15.33
C SER A 306 39.42 15.39 14.44
N TYR A 307 39.96 16.60 14.57
CA TYR A 307 41.14 17.01 13.82
C TYR A 307 42.39 16.23 14.25
N ALA A 308 42.44 15.75 15.50
CA ALA A 308 43.52 14.88 15.96
C ALA A 308 43.54 13.55 15.19
N GLU A 309 42.39 12.97 14.84
CA GLU A 309 42.31 11.76 14.01
C GLU A 309 42.70 12.01 12.56
N VAL A 310 42.31 13.16 12.03
CA VAL A 310 42.74 13.67 10.72
C VAL A 310 44.27 13.81 10.65
N GLN A 311 44.94 14.14 11.76
CA GLN A 311 46.41 14.29 11.83
C GLN A 311 47.18 13.00 12.17
N LYS A 312 46.56 11.98 12.77
CA LYS A 312 47.27 10.73 13.16
C LYS A 312 48.09 10.11 12.00
N PRO A 313 47.60 10.04 10.75
CA PRO A 313 48.39 9.57 9.61
C PRO A 313 49.55 10.51 9.27
N LEU A 314 49.33 11.83 9.35
CA LEU A 314 50.31 12.87 9.03
C LEU A 314 51.49 12.86 10.01
N ILE A 315 51.22 12.80 11.31
CA ILE A 315 52.25 12.80 12.36
C ILE A 315 53.05 11.50 12.34
N ARG A 316 52.39 10.34 12.13
CA ARG A 316 53.09 9.04 11.97
C ARG A 316 54.04 9.07 10.77
N ALA A 317 53.61 9.60 9.63
CA ALA A 317 54.45 9.71 8.44
C ALA A 317 55.63 10.69 8.61
N ILE A 318 55.41 11.85 9.25
CA ILE A 318 56.49 12.82 9.56
C ILE A 318 57.51 12.21 10.52
N LEU A 319 57.06 11.46 11.55
CA LEU A 319 57.95 10.74 12.45
C LEU A 319 58.78 9.67 11.72
N PHE A 320 58.19 8.95 10.76
CA PHE A 320 58.94 8.01 9.91
C PHE A 320 60.01 8.73 9.07
N VAL A 321 59.71 9.89 8.48
CA VAL A 321 60.68 10.68 7.67
C VAL A 321 61.83 11.23 8.53
N ILE A 322 61.53 11.72 9.74
CA ILE A 322 62.55 12.24 10.68
C ILE A 322 63.45 11.11 11.20
N VAL A 323 62.86 9.96 11.58
CA VAL A 323 63.62 8.80 12.06
C VAL A 323 64.51 8.22 10.95
N PHE A 324 64.00 8.08 9.73
CA PHE A 324 64.82 7.62 8.59
C PHE A 324 65.85 8.66 8.11
N GLY A 325 65.56 9.96 8.22
CA GLY A 325 66.51 11.03 7.90
C GLY A 325 67.68 11.08 8.88
N LEU A 326 67.41 10.98 10.19
CA LEU A 326 68.45 10.92 11.23
C LEU A 326 69.23 9.61 11.17
N PHE A 327 68.56 8.49 10.88
CA PHE A 327 69.20 7.20 10.65
C PHE A 327 70.08 7.23 9.39
N GLY A 328 69.65 7.87 8.30
CA GLY A 328 70.41 8.02 7.06
C GLY A 328 71.71 8.83 7.23
N ILE A 329 71.67 9.92 8.01
CA ILE A 329 72.84 10.77 8.29
C ILE A 329 73.84 10.05 9.21
N ALA A 330 73.36 9.35 10.24
CA ALA A 330 74.21 8.55 11.13
C ALA A 330 74.83 7.33 10.42
N LEU A 331 74.05 6.68 9.54
CA LEU A 331 74.50 5.53 8.76
C LEU A 331 75.53 5.92 7.69
N MET A 332 75.40 7.08 7.03
CA MET A 332 76.39 7.58 6.07
C MET A 332 77.75 7.90 6.70
N GLY A 333 77.76 8.50 7.90
CA GLY A 333 78.99 8.78 8.65
C GLY A 333 79.73 7.52 9.10
N VAL A 334 79.00 6.47 9.49
CA VAL A 334 79.55 5.17 9.89
C VAL A 334 79.97 4.32 8.68
N LEU A 335 79.24 4.40 7.56
CA LEU A 335 79.54 3.69 6.31
C LEU A 335 80.76 4.28 5.59
N CYS A 336 80.96 5.60 5.56
CA CYS A 336 82.17 6.20 4.96
C CYS A 336 83.48 5.72 5.62
N VAL A 337 83.47 5.59 6.95
CA VAL A 337 84.66 5.17 7.72
C VAL A 337 84.88 3.66 7.68
N ARG A 338 83.81 2.84 7.60
CA ARG A 338 83.91 1.37 7.49
C ARG A 338 84.17 0.88 6.06
N PHE A 339 83.60 1.53 5.04
CA PHE A 339 83.75 1.16 3.63
C PHE A 339 85.19 1.32 3.13
N LEU A 340 85.93 2.31 3.64
CA LEU A 340 87.34 2.53 3.28
C LEU A 340 88.33 1.57 3.97
N ARG A 341 87.93 0.77 4.97
CA ARG A 341 88.87 -0.03 5.77
C ARG A 341 88.68 -1.55 5.79
N ARG A 342 87.55 -2.15 5.35
CA ARG A 342 87.37 -3.60 5.60
C ARG A 342 86.58 -4.48 4.61
N SER A 343 85.75 -3.96 3.71
CA SER A 343 84.68 -4.80 3.13
C SER A 343 84.89 -5.35 1.70
N MET A 344 85.98 -5.02 0.99
CA MET A 344 86.13 -5.40 -0.43
C MET A 344 86.75 -6.79 -0.71
N ALA A 345 86.94 -7.67 0.28
CA ALA A 345 87.54 -8.99 0.00
C ALA A 345 86.60 -10.22 0.08
N PRO A 346 85.56 -10.30 0.96
CA PRO A 346 84.70 -11.51 0.98
C PRO A 346 83.16 -11.31 0.87
N LEU A 347 82.62 -10.11 0.56
CA LEU A 347 81.16 -9.85 0.61
C LEU A 347 80.36 -10.00 -0.70
N LYS A 348 81.00 -10.28 -1.84
CA LYS A 348 80.31 -10.40 -3.14
C LYS A 348 79.18 -11.45 -3.21
N PRO A 349 79.24 -12.60 -2.50
CA PRO A 349 78.16 -13.59 -2.54
C PRO A 349 76.91 -13.21 -1.72
N LEU A 350 77.07 -12.52 -0.57
CA LEU A 350 75.96 -12.25 0.36
C LEU A 350 75.06 -11.09 -0.11
N SER A 351 75.61 -10.13 -0.86
CA SER A 351 74.83 -9.06 -1.50
C SER A 351 73.87 -9.59 -2.57
N LYS A 352 74.25 -10.64 -3.31
CA LYS A 352 73.36 -11.26 -4.30
C LYS A 352 72.14 -11.92 -3.65
N LEU A 353 72.34 -12.68 -2.56
CA LEU A 353 71.23 -13.31 -1.81
C LEU A 353 70.26 -12.27 -1.23
N ALA A 354 70.80 -11.17 -0.68
CA ALA A 354 69.99 -10.06 -0.17
C ALA A 354 69.25 -9.28 -1.27
N ASP A 355 69.87 -9.07 -2.44
CA ASP A 355 69.20 -8.45 -3.60
C ASP A 355 68.11 -9.35 -4.20
N SER A 356 68.32 -10.67 -4.24
CA SER A 356 67.30 -11.64 -4.67
C SER A 356 66.08 -11.64 -3.76
N ILE A 357 66.27 -11.61 -2.42
CA ILE A 357 65.15 -11.49 -1.46
C ILE A 357 64.48 -10.12 -1.57
N LYS A 358 65.24 -9.03 -1.69
CA LYS A 358 64.73 -7.67 -1.86
C LYS A 358 63.85 -7.51 -3.10
N ASN A 359 64.20 -8.18 -4.19
CA ASN A 359 63.47 -8.13 -5.45
C ASN A 359 62.47 -9.29 -5.63
N PHE A 360 62.25 -10.11 -4.59
CA PHE A 360 61.37 -11.29 -4.61
C PHE A 360 61.72 -12.35 -5.70
N GLN A 361 62.97 -12.39 -6.16
CA GLN A 361 63.51 -13.39 -7.09
C GLN A 361 63.95 -14.64 -6.30
N LEU A 362 62.99 -15.30 -5.66
CA LEU A 362 63.22 -16.35 -4.66
C LEU A 362 63.37 -17.76 -5.26
N ASP A 363 63.11 -17.90 -6.56
CA ASP A 363 63.22 -19.11 -7.38
C ASP A 363 64.65 -19.38 -7.90
N GLN A 364 65.56 -18.41 -7.75
CA GLN A 364 66.94 -18.46 -8.25
C GLN A 364 68.01 -18.45 -7.15
N ILE A 365 67.69 -18.93 -5.94
CA ILE A 365 68.66 -19.01 -4.84
C ILE A 365 69.58 -20.21 -5.07
N ASP A 366 70.81 -19.93 -5.47
CA ASP A 366 71.86 -20.92 -5.73
C ASP A 366 72.34 -21.56 -4.42
N THR A 367 71.94 -22.80 -4.17
CA THR A 367 72.18 -23.54 -2.91
C THR A 367 73.56 -24.18 -2.83
N GLU A 368 74.40 -24.10 -3.88
CA GLU A 368 75.74 -24.71 -3.90
C GLU A 368 76.83 -23.86 -3.21
N VAL A 369 76.52 -22.63 -2.79
CA VAL A 369 77.50 -21.75 -2.16
C VAL A 369 77.81 -22.22 -0.73
N LYS A 370 78.96 -22.88 -0.54
CA LYS A 370 79.48 -23.25 0.79
C LYS A 370 79.95 -22.00 1.55
N TYR A 371 79.15 -21.56 2.50
CA TYR A 371 79.51 -20.47 3.39
C TYR A 371 80.49 -20.91 4.49
N PRO A 372 81.37 -20.03 4.98
CA PRO A 372 82.27 -20.35 6.08
C PRO A 372 81.48 -20.60 7.37
N ASN A 373 81.98 -21.47 8.25
CA ASN A 373 81.36 -21.83 9.54
C ASN A 373 81.57 -20.72 10.59
N ASN A 374 81.04 -19.53 10.29
CA ASN A 374 81.15 -18.31 11.08
C ASN A 374 79.86 -17.48 10.96
N GLU A 375 79.84 -16.28 11.53
CA GLU A 375 78.68 -15.39 11.60
C GLU A 375 78.13 -15.00 10.21
N ILE A 376 78.94 -15.10 9.14
CA ILE A 376 78.48 -14.84 7.75
C ILE A 376 77.75 -16.07 7.18
N GLY A 377 78.19 -17.28 7.50
CA GLY A 377 77.49 -18.51 7.11
C GLY A 377 76.21 -18.77 7.89
N GLU A 378 76.19 -18.42 9.19
CA GLU A 378 74.96 -18.45 9.99
C GLU A 378 73.94 -17.43 9.47
N MET A 379 74.38 -16.22 9.11
CA MET A 379 73.54 -15.20 8.50
C MET A 379 73.01 -15.63 7.12
N ALA A 380 73.84 -16.23 6.27
CA ALA A 380 73.40 -16.77 4.99
C ALA A 380 72.36 -17.88 5.16
N ALA A 381 72.57 -18.82 6.09
CA ALA A 381 71.60 -19.88 6.39
C ALA A 381 70.25 -19.34 6.87
N ARG A 382 70.25 -18.31 7.73
CA ARG A 382 69.01 -17.64 8.20
C ARG A 382 68.30 -16.85 7.09
N PHE A 383 69.04 -16.23 6.17
CA PHE A 383 68.43 -15.57 5.00
C PHE A 383 67.84 -16.59 4.02
N THR A 384 68.49 -17.73 3.83
CA THR A 384 67.95 -18.84 3.03
C THR A 384 66.69 -19.42 3.67
N GLU A 385 66.69 -19.68 4.98
CA GLU A 385 65.51 -20.15 5.73
C GLU A 385 64.33 -19.15 5.63
N MET A 386 64.61 -17.85 5.73
CA MET A 386 63.62 -16.79 5.54
C MET A 386 63.09 -16.75 4.09
N ALA A 387 63.97 -16.91 3.10
CA ALA A 387 63.57 -16.96 1.70
C ALA A 387 62.70 -18.19 1.40
N GLU A 388 63.06 -19.36 1.92
CA GLU A 388 62.27 -20.60 1.81
C GLU A 388 60.89 -20.43 2.44
N HIS A 389 60.79 -19.81 3.62
CA HIS A 389 59.50 -19.49 4.25
C HIS A 389 58.67 -18.51 3.41
N LEU A 390 59.28 -17.48 2.83
CA LEU A 390 58.58 -16.54 1.95
C LEU A 390 58.11 -17.21 0.66
N VAL A 391 58.90 -18.10 0.06
CA VAL A 391 58.50 -18.90 -1.11
C VAL A 391 57.29 -19.75 -0.79
N LEU A 392 57.31 -20.47 0.34
CA LEU A 392 56.20 -21.34 0.74
C LEU A 392 54.93 -20.54 1.01
N ILE A 393 55.04 -19.34 1.60
CA ILE A 393 53.90 -18.44 1.84
C ILE A 393 53.39 -17.83 0.54
N ILE A 394 54.26 -17.34 -0.35
CA ILE A 394 53.87 -16.77 -1.64
C ILE A 394 53.18 -17.82 -2.51
N ARG A 395 53.72 -19.05 -2.59
CA ARG A 395 53.07 -20.15 -3.31
C ARG A 395 51.73 -20.55 -2.71
N ASP A 396 51.60 -20.52 -1.39
CA ASP A 396 50.34 -20.84 -0.72
C ASP A 396 49.31 -19.71 -0.88
N ILE A 397 49.72 -18.44 -0.91
CA ILE A 397 48.85 -17.30 -1.25
C ILE A 397 48.40 -17.40 -2.71
N ASP A 398 49.32 -17.69 -3.62
CA ASP A 398 49.05 -17.87 -5.05
C ASP A 398 48.02 -19.00 -5.24
N TYR A 399 48.28 -20.18 -4.68
CA TYR A 399 47.33 -21.29 -4.63
C TYR A 399 45.95 -20.90 -4.09
N LEU A 400 45.89 -20.17 -2.96
CA LEU A 400 44.63 -19.78 -2.34
C LEU A 400 43.86 -18.74 -3.14
N LEU A 401 44.55 -17.75 -3.71
CA LEU A 401 43.93 -16.69 -4.50
C LEU A 401 43.53 -17.17 -5.89
N ASP A 402 44.33 -18.03 -6.51
CA ASP A 402 44.05 -18.64 -7.81
C ASP A 402 42.82 -19.55 -7.70
N ALA A 403 42.76 -20.39 -6.67
CA ALA A 403 41.56 -21.20 -6.43
C ALA A 403 40.34 -20.36 -6.01
N LEU A 404 40.50 -19.20 -5.36
CA LEU A 404 39.39 -18.25 -5.15
C LEU A 404 38.92 -17.60 -6.46
N ALA A 405 39.84 -17.27 -7.37
CA ALA A 405 39.54 -16.71 -8.68
C ALA A 405 38.82 -17.72 -9.58
N ASP A 406 39.21 -19.00 -9.49
CA ASP A 406 38.52 -20.14 -10.11
C ASP A 406 37.20 -20.52 -9.40
N GLY A 407 36.84 -19.79 -8.35
CA GLY A 407 35.56 -19.93 -7.66
C GLY A 407 35.50 -21.06 -6.63
N ASN A 408 36.63 -21.63 -6.23
CA ASN A 408 36.72 -22.67 -5.22
C ASN A 408 36.93 -22.08 -3.81
N PHE A 409 35.83 -21.87 -3.08
CA PHE A 409 35.83 -21.38 -1.71
C PHE A 409 35.99 -22.50 -0.65
N ALA A 410 36.08 -23.77 -1.06
CA ALA A 410 36.25 -24.91 -0.15
C ALA A 410 37.73 -25.15 0.27
N ILE A 411 38.67 -24.49 -0.40
CA ILE A 411 40.11 -24.69 -0.20
C ILE A 411 40.61 -24.23 1.18
N LYS A 412 41.72 -24.82 1.61
CA LYS A 412 42.42 -24.47 2.86
C LYS A 412 43.92 -24.37 2.58
N SER A 413 44.61 -23.51 3.32
CA SER A 413 46.07 -23.35 3.26
C SER A 413 46.79 -24.68 3.53
N GLU A 414 47.71 -25.06 2.65
CA GLU A 414 48.59 -26.23 2.79
C GLU A 414 49.79 -25.91 3.70
N ASN A 415 50.18 -24.64 3.77
CA ASN A 415 51.38 -24.18 4.47
C ASN A 415 51.11 -23.37 5.75
N ARG A 416 49.98 -23.61 6.43
CA ARG A 416 49.54 -22.86 7.62
C ARG A 416 50.64 -22.63 8.67
N LYS A 417 51.52 -23.62 8.89
CA LYS A 417 52.60 -23.56 9.89
C LYS A 417 53.68 -22.50 9.60
N HIS A 418 53.81 -22.05 8.35
CA HIS A 418 54.80 -21.04 7.95
C HIS A 418 54.31 -19.60 8.13
N TYR A 419 53.00 -19.39 8.30
CA TYR A 419 52.42 -18.08 8.60
C TYR A 419 52.59 -17.71 10.07
N VAL A 420 53.77 -17.19 10.41
CA VAL A 420 54.13 -16.78 11.78
C VAL A 420 54.20 -15.26 11.92
N GLY A 421 54.02 -14.78 13.16
CA GLY A 421 54.07 -13.35 13.48
C GLY A 421 53.07 -12.54 12.65
N SER A 422 53.54 -11.44 12.05
CA SER A 422 52.71 -10.52 11.27
C SER A 422 52.04 -11.16 10.04
N LEU A 423 52.61 -12.24 9.48
CA LEU A 423 52.05 -12.94 8.31
C LEU A 423 50.82 -13.77 8.66
N GLN A 424 50.59 -14.09 9.94
CA GLN A 424 49.37 -14.79 10.35
C GLN A 424 48.10 -13.98 10.12
N HIS A 425 48.17 -12.65 10.22
CA HIS A 425 47.06 -11.75 9.91
C HIS A 425 46.66 -11.79 8.43
N LEU A 426 47.61 -12.03 7.53
CA LEU A 426 47.35 -12.18 6.09
C LEU A 426 46.49 -13.43 5.83
N LEU A 427 46.89 -14.58 6.38
CA LEU A 427 46.12 -15.82 6.26
C LEU A 427 44.71 -15.70 6.88
N LEU A 428 44.58 -15.04 8.04
CA LEU A 428 43.28 -14.82 8.66
C LEU A 428 42.38 -13.90 7.82
N SER A 429 42.95 -12.88 7.19
CA SER A 429 42.20 -11.96 6.30
C SER A 429 41.72 -12.69 5.04
N MET A 430 42.58 -13.49 4.40
CA MET A 430 42.20 -14.31 3.24
C MET A 430 41.09 -15.31 3.59
N ARG A 431 41.18 -15.98 4.75
CA ARG A 431 40.11 -16.86 5.24
C ARG A 431 38.80 -16.10 5.42
N LYS A 432 38.84 -14.92 6.03
CA LYS A 432 37.65 -14.10 6.24
C LYS A 432 37.00 -13.67 4.92
N ILE A 433 37.81 -13.34 3.90
CA ILE A 433 37.33 -13.03 2.55
C ILE A 433 36.66 -14.26 1.93
N ARG A 434 37.36 -15.39 1.90
CA ARG A 434 36.83 -16.67 1.41
C ARG A 434 35.50 -17.03 2.08
N ASP A 435 35.45 -16.97 3.41
CA ASP A 435 34.28 -17.37 4.18
C ASP A 435 33.09 -16.42 3.92
N ARG A 436 33.32 -15.11 3.90
CA ARG A 436 32.25 -14.13 3.63
C ARG A 436 31.73 -14.24 2.20
N LEU A 437 32.61 -14.31 1.21
CA LEU A 437 32.21 -14.45 -0.19
C LEU A 437 31.52 -15.80 -0.45
N GLY A 438 32.05 -16.88 0.12
CA GLY A 438 31.45 -18.21 0.04
C GLY A 438 30.04 -18.26 0.65
N VAL A 439 29.85 -17.66 1.83
CA VAL A 439 28.51 -17.56 2.45
C VAL A 439 27.58 -16.70 1.60
N SER A 440 28.02 -15.52 1.14
CA SER A 440 27.19 -14.65 0.31
C SER A 440 26.75 -15.31 -1.00
N LEU A 441 27.67 -15.96 -1.72
CA LEU A 441 27.36 -16.65 -2.98
C LEU A 441 26.49 -17.90 -2.75
N SER A 442 26.68 -18.60 -1.63
CA SER A 442 25.80 -19.70 -1.23
C SER A 442 24.37 -19.23 -0.94
N VAL A 443 24.21 -18.09 -0.27
CA VAL A 443 22.89 -17.45 -0.06
C VAL A 443 22.26 -17.03 -1.38
N VAL A 444 23.04 -16.47 -2.31
CA VAL A 444 22.54 -16.14 -3.66
C VAL A 444 22.04 -17.39 -4.37
N LYS A 445 22.82 -18.49 -4.36
CA LYS A 445 22.40 -19.77 -4.95
C LYS A 445 21.06 -20.26 -4.40
N THR A 446 20.93 -20.37 -3.07
CA THR A 446 19.67 -20.81 -2.45
C THR A 446 18.51 -19.87 -2.74
N SER A 447 18.76 -18.55 -2.75
CA SER A 447 17.73 -17.56 -3.07
C SER A 447 17.25 -17.68 -4.52
N THR A 448 18.16 -17.95 -5.46
CA THR A 448 17.79 -18.14 -6.88
C THR A 448 16.97 -19.40 -7.09
N GLU A 449 17.31 -20.51 -6.40
CA GLU A 449 16.50 -21.74 -6.41
C GLU A 449 15.09 -21.49 -5.86
N GLN A 450 14.98 -20.69 -4.79
CA GLN A 450 13.69 -20.30 -4.23
C GLN A 450 12.89 -19.40 -5.17
N ILE A 451 13.52 -18.40 -5.82
CA ILE A 451 12.85 -17.53 -6.80
C ILE A 451 12.35 -18.35 -7.99
N ALA A 452 13.15 -19.27 -8.51
CA ALA A 452 12.72 -20.15 -9.60
C ALA A 452 11.50 -21.00 -9.20
N GLY A 453 11.53 -21.59 -8.00
CA GLY A 453 10.41 -22.36 -7.47
C GLY A 453 9.14 -21.52 -7.28
N SER A 454 9.25 -20.34 -6.65
CA SER A 454 8.12 -19.43 -6.46
C SER A 454 7.57 -18.89 -7.77
N SER A 455 8.43 -18.61 -8.75
CA SER A 455 7.99 -18.15 -10.08
C SER A 455 7.20 -19.24 -10.82
N SER A 456 7.63 -20.51 -10.73
CA SER A 456 6.86 -21.64 -11.27
C SER A 456 5.47 -21.74 -10.61
N GLN A 457 5.39 -21.57 -9.28
CA GLN A 457 4.12 -21.60 -8.57
C GLN A 457 3.19 -20.45 -8.97
N ILE A 458 3.73 -19.25 -9.17
CA ILE A 458 2.94 -18.10 -9.64
C ILE A 458 2.46 -18.33 -11.07
N ALA A 459 3.28 -18.91 -11.95
CA ALA A 459 2.86 -19.27 -13.30
C ALA A 459 1.72 -20.29 -13.31
N ASP A 460 1.80 -21.34 -12.49
CA ASP A 460 0.74 -22.34 -12.35
C ASP A 460 -0.56 -21.70 -11.81
N ALA A 461 -0.44 -20.84 -10.80
CA ALA A 461 -1.58 -20.12 -10.23
C ALA A 461 -2.21 -19.15 -11.23
N ALA A 462 -1.39 -18.44 -12.02
CA ALA A 462 -1.85 -17.59 -13.10
C ALA A 462 -2.62 -18.41 -14.13
N GLN A 463 -2.10 -19.55 -14.58
CA GLN A 463 -2.78 -20.40 -15.54
C GLN A 463 -4.12 -20.94 -15.01
N ALA A 464 -4.17 -21.34 -13.74
CA ALA A 464 -5.41 -21.72 -13.08
C ALA A 464 -6.42 -20.55 -13.03
N LEU A 465 -5.95 -19.32 -12.78
CA LEU A 465 -6.78 -18.12 -12.80
C LEU A 465 -7.32 -17.81 -14.21
N ALA A 466 -6.51 -17.95 -15.27
CA ALA A 466 -6.97 -17.79 -16.65
C ALA A 466 -8.06 -18.82 -17.00
N GLN A 467 -7.85 -20.08 -16.62
CA GLN A 467 -8.84 -21.13 -16.83
C GLN A 467 -10.15 -20.81 -16.09
N GLY A 468 -10.06 -20.42 -14.81
CA GLY A 468 -11.22 -20.02 -14.02
C GLY A 468 -11.94 -18.79 -14.59
N ALA A 469 -11.21 -17.80 -15.10
CA ALA A 469 -11.78 -16.64 -15.78
C ALA A 469 -12.52 -17.05 -17.07
N SER A 470 -11.95 -17.97 -17.86
CA SER A 470 -12.61 -18.48 -19.08
C SER A 470 -13.89 -19.25 -18.76
N GLU A 471 -13.90 -20.07 -17.71
CA GLU A 471 -15.09 -20.80 -17.26
C GLU A 471 -16.17 -19.84 -16.72
N GLN A 472 -15.76 -18.81 -15.98
CA GLN A 472 -16.64 -17.75 -15.53
C GLN A 472 -17.24 -16.97 -16.70
N ALA A 473 -16.46 -16.66 -17.74
CA ALA A 473 -16.95 -15.98 -18.93
C ALA A 473 -18.07 -16.79 -19.61
N SER A 474 -17.84 -18.09 -19.84
CA SER A 474 -18.86 -18.98 -20.41
C SER A 474 -20.12 -19.06 -19.53
N SER A 475 -19.96 -19.13 -18.21
CA SER A 475 -21.09 -19.16 -17.27
C SER A 475 -21.88 -17.84 -17.29
N LEU A 476 -21.18 -16.71 -17.48
CA LEU A 476 -21.79 -15.39 -17.58
C LEU A 476 -22.61 -15.24 -18.87
N GLU A 477 -22.12 -15.78 -19.99
CA GLU A 477 -22.87 -15.80 -21.26
C GLU A 477 -24.19 -16.57 -21.09
N GLU A 478 -24.15 -17.74 -20.46
CA GLU A 478 -25.35 -18.54 -20.20
C GLU A 478 -26.32 -17.83 -19.23
N LEU A 479 -25.80 -17.24 -18.15
CA LEU A 479 -26.58 -16.42 -17.22
C LEU A 479 -27.25 -15.24 -17.91
N THR A 480 -26.52 -14.54 -18.78
CA THR A 480 -27.06 -13.40 -19.54
C THR A 480 -28.19 -13.87 -20.47
N SER A 481 -28.03 -15.01 -21.13
CA SER A 481 -29.09 -15.61 -21.94
C SER A 481 -30.32 -15.98 -21.10
N MET A 482 -30.13 -16.57 -19.92
CA MET A 482 -31.23 -16.93 -19.03
C MET A 482 -31.97 -15.69 -18.50
N VAL A 483 -31.24 -14.63 -18.12
CA VAL A 483 -31.84 -13.38 -17.65
C VAL A 483 -32.64 -12.69 -18.75
N ASN A 484 -32.14 -12.69 -20.00
CA ASN A 484 -32.90 -12.18 -21.14
C ASN A 484 -34.19 -12.97 -21.39
N ALA A 485 -34.13 -14.30 -21.32
CA ALA A 485 -35.33 -15.13 -21.43
C ALA A 485 -36.36 -14.83 -20.32
N ILE A 486 -35.90 -14.65 -19.07
CA ILE A 486 -36.77 -14.23 -17.95
C ILE A 486 -37.38 -12.84 -18.21
N ASN A 487 -36.61 -11.91 -18.78
CA ASN A 487 -37.12 -10.57 -19.12
C ASN A 487 -38.26 -10.64 -20.15
N ASP A 488 -38.11 -11.49 -21.16
CA ASP A 488 -39.15 -11.74 -22.16
C ASP A 488 -40.40 -12.36 -21.52
N ASP A 489 -40.24 -13.32 -20.61
CA ASP A 489 -41.35 -13.91 -19.86
C ASP A 489 -42.08 -12.88 -18.99
N VAL A 490 -41.34 -11.98 -18.32
CA VAL A 490 -41.93 -10.89 -17.52
C VAL A 490 -42.73 -9.92 -18.39
N ARG A 491 -42.22 -9.58 -19.58
CA ARG A 491 -42.95 -8.75 -20.56
C ARG A 491 -44.22 -9.43 -21.06
N ASN A 492 -44.14 -10.74 -21.34
CA ASN A 492 -45.30 -11.53 -21.73
C ASN A 492 -46.34 -11.63 -20.62
N ASN A 493 -45.92 -11.75 -19.35
CA ASN A 493 -46.81 -11.74 -18.19
C ASN A 493 -47.52 -10.39 -18.04
N ALA A 494 -46.80 -9.28 -18.19
CA ALA A 494 -47.39 -7.94 -18.14
C ALA A 494 -48.46 -7.76 -19.23
N LYS A 495 -48.16 -8.16 -20.47
CA LYS A 495 -49.11 -8.14 -21.58
C LYS A 495 -50.33 -9.04 -21.33
N SER A 496 -50.11 -10.27 -20.86
CA SER A 496 -51.19 -11.21 -20.54
C SER A 496 -52.09 -10.69 -19.42
N ALA A 497 -51.52 -9.99 -18.43
CA ALA A 497 -52.28 -9.31 -17.40
C ALA A 497 -53.14 -8.19 -17.98
N GLU A 498 -52.61 -7.38 -18.90
CA GLU A 498 -53.38 -6.33 -19.58
C GLU A 498 -54.58 -6.91 -20.35
N GLU A 499 -54.37 -7.98 -21.12
CA GLU A 499 -55.43 -8.68 -21.86
C GLU A 499 -56.48 -9.30 -20.91
N ALA A 500 -56.05 -9.94 -19.81
CA ALA A 500 -56.95 -10.51 -18.82
C ALA A 500 -57.77 -9.43 -18.09
N SER A 501 -57.18 -8.26 -17.82
CA SER A 501 -57.87 -7.11 -17.23
C SER A 501 -58.99 -6.60 -18.14
N ALA A 502 -58.72 -6.49 -19.45
CA ALA A 502 -59.71 -6.13 -20.44
C ALA A 502 -60.85 -7.16 -20.52
N PHE A 503 -60.53 -8.46 -20.46
CA PHE A 503 -61.53 -9.53 -20.46
C PHE A 503 -62.43 -9.49 -19.21
N ALA A 504 -61.85 -9.27 -18.03
CA ALA A 504 -62.60 -9.09 -16.78
C ALA A 504 -63.53 -7.86 -16.85
N GLY A 505 -63.06 -6.77 -17.46
CA GLY A 505 -63.88 -5.58 -17.75
C GLY A 505 -65.08 -5.89 -18.63
N ASN A 506 -64.87 -6.61 -19.74
CA ASN A 506 -65.96 -7.02 -20.64
C ASN A 506 -66.97 -7.93 -19.93
N ALA A 507 -66.49 -8.89 -19.12
CA ALA A 507 -67.35 -9.77 -18.33
C ALA A 507 -68.21 -8.96 -17.34
N ARG A 508 -67.62 -7.97 -16.66
CA ARG A 508 -68.34 -7.07 -15.76
C ARG A 508 -69.45 -6.32 -16.48
N SER A 509 -69.18 -5.77 -17.66
CA SER A 509 -70.19 -5.08 -18.48
C SER A 509 -71.31 -6.01 -18.94
N ALA A 510 -71.00 -7.26 -19.31
CA ALA A 510 -72.00 -8.25 -19.68
C ALA A 510 -72.92 -8.61 -18.50
N ILE A 511 -72.35 -8.79 -17.30
CA ILE A 511 -73.10 -9.06 -16.07
C ILE A 511 -74.04 -7.90 -15.73
N GLU A 512 -73.59 -6.65 -15.89
CA GLU A 512 -74.46 -5.47 -15.69
C GLU A 512 -75.65 -5.46 -16.65
N ALA A 513 -75.40 -5.79 -17.92
CA ALA A 513 -76.46 -5.90 -18.91
C ALA A 513 -77.45 -7.02 -18.53
N SER A 514 -76.97 -8.21 -18.17
CA SER A 514 -77.83 -9.31 -17.69
C SER A 514 -78.63 -8.93 -16.45
N ASN A 515 -78.06 -8.16 -15.52
CA ASN A 515 -78.77 -7.72 -14.33
C ASN A 515 -79.90 -6.72 -14.67
N ARG A 516 -79.72 -5.86 -15.68
CA ARG A 516 -80.81 -5.00 -16.20
C ARG A 516 -81.94 -5.81 -16.85
N GLU A 517 -81.60 -6.86 -17.59
CA GLU A 517 -82.62 -7.77 -18.15
C GLU A 517 -83.39 -8.50 -17.04
N MET A 518 -82.71 -8.89 -15.95
CA MET A 518 -83.38 -9.50 -14.80
C MET A 518 -84.35 -8.55 -14.09
N LEU A 519 -84.01 -7.26 -13.98
CA LEU A 519 -84.94 -6.25 -13.48
C LEU A 519 -86.15 -6.10 -14.41
N SER A 520 -85.92 -6.09 -15.72
CA SER A 520 -87.01 -6.02 -16.71
C SER A 520 -87.92 -7.25 -16.64
N LEU A 521 -87.35 -8.45 -16.41
CA LEU A 521 -88.13 -9.68 -16.20
C LEU A 521 -88.96 -9.61 -14.92
N LYS A 522 -88.40 -9.06 -13.84
CA LYS A 522 -89.12 -8.85 -12.59
C LYS A 522 -90.32 -7.92 -12.82
N ASP A 523 -90.13 -6.80 -13.51
CA ASP A 523 -91.20 -5.85 -13.83
C ASP A 523 -92.32 -6.53 -14.66
N ALA A 524 -91.95 -7.37 -15.64
CA ALA A 524 -92.93 -8.15 -16.42
C ALA A 524 -93.69 -9.17 -15.57
N MET A 525 -93.05 -9.82 -14.58
CA MET A 525 -93.72 -10.72 -13.65
C MET A 525 -94.69 -9.97 -12.74
N ASP A 526 -94.32 -8.77 -12.28
CA ASP A 526 -95.21 -7.91 -11.49
C ASP A 526 -96.46 -7.52 -12.32
N GLU A 527 -96.30 -7.18 -13.61
CA GLU A 527 -97.42 -6.90 -14.53
C GLU A 527 -98.34 -8.11 -14.74
N ILE A 528 -97.78 -9.32 -14.89
CA ILE A 528 -98.56 -10.56 -15.03
C ILE A 528 -99.32 -10.87 -13.74
N ALA A 529 -98.70 -10.65 -12.57
CA ALA A 529 -99.34 -10.86 -11.27
C ALA A 529 -100.54 -9.92 -11.11
N ASP A 530 -100.38 -8.64 -11.43
CA ASP A 530 -101.44 -7.64 -11.41
C ASP A 530 -102.59 -8.00 -12.36
N SER A 531 -102.27 -8.39 -13.59
CA SER A 531 -103.27 -8.84 -14.57
C SER A 531 -104.04 -10.08 -14.08
N SER A 532 -103.34 -11.04 -13.47
CA SER A 532 -103.95 -12.26 -12.93
C SER A 532 -104.89 -11.97 -11.75
N MET A 533 -104.54 -11.03 -10.87
CA MET A 533 -105.43 -10.57 -9.79
C MET A 533 -106.69 -9.88 -10.33
N GLN A 534 -106.56 -9.10 -11.41
CA GLN A 534 -107.72 -8.51 -12.08
C GLN A 534 -108.64 -9.60 -12.66
N ILE A 535 -108.08 -10.63 -13.30
CA ILE A 535 -108.85 -11.77 -13.80
C ILE A 535 -109.54 -12.50 -12.65
N GLN A 536 -108.85 -12.75 -11.53
CA GLN A 536 -109.45 -13.38 -10.33
C GLN A 536 -110.69 -12.61 -9.84
N THR A 537 -110.62 -11.27 -9.87
CA THR A 537 -111.74 -10.39 -9.50
C THR A 537 -112.92 -10.56 -10.47
N VAL A 538 -112.65 -10.62 -11.77
CA VAL A 538 -113.68 -10.85 -12.80
C VAL A 538 -114.33 -12.23 -12.65
N ILE A 539 -113.53 -13.28 -12.40
CA ILE A 539 -114.04 -14.63 -12.16
C ILE A 539 -114.93 -14.69 -10.92
N GLY A 540 -114.54 -14.01 -9.83
CA GLY A 540 -115.38 -13.88 -8.63
C GLY A 540 -116.71 -13.17 -8.91
N MET A 541 -116.70 -12.16 -9.79
CA MET A 541 -117.94 -11.52 -10.25
C MET A 541 -118.82 -12.47 -11.07
N ILE A 542 -118.24 -13.28 -11.96
CA ILE A 542 -118.96 -14.28 -12.75
C ILE A 542 -119.61 -15.34 -11.83
N ASP A 543 -118.88 -15.84 -10.83
CA ASP A 543 -119.42 -16.78 -9.84
C ASP A 543 -120.60 -16.17 -9.07
N ASN A 544 -120.50 -14.88 -8.69
CA ASN A 544 -121.60 -14.17 -8.06
C ASN A 544 -122.82 -14.04 -8.98
N ILE A 545 -122.62 -13.72 -10.26
CA ILE A 545 -123.69 -13.65 -11.26
C ILE A 545 -124.33 -15.03 -11.45
N ALA A 546 -123.54 -16.10 -11.52
CA ALA A 546 -124.03 -17.47 -11.62
C ALA A 546 -124.88 -17.85 -10.38
N PHE A 547 -124.42 -17.50 -9.18
CA PHE A 547 -125.19 -17.69 -7.94
C PHE A 547 -126.52 -16.92 -7.96
N GLN A 548 -126.51 -15.63 -8.32
CA GLN A 548 -127.73 -14.82 -8.44
C GLN A 548 -128.69 -15.41 -9.49
N THR A 549 -128.18 -15.88 -10.62
CA THR A 549 -128.96 -16.52 -11.69
C THR A 549 -129.58 -17.83 -11.20
N ASN A 550 -128.85 -18.61 -10.41
CA ASN A 550 -129.35 -19.84 -9.78
C ASN A 550 -130.51 -19.56 -8.82
N ILE A 551 -130.44 -18.48 -8.02
CA ILE A 551 -131.52 -18.06 -7.12
C ILE A 551 -132.74 -17.54 -7.92
N LEU A 552 -132.53 -16.78 -8.99
CA LEU A 552 -133.59 -16.33 -9.89
C LEU A 552 -134.30 -17.52 -10.55
N ALA A 553 -133.54 -18.50 -11.02
CA ALA A 553 -134.07 -19.73 -11.61
C ALA A 553 -134.86 -20.57 -10.60
N LEU A 554 -134.38 -20.67 -9.35
CA LEU A 554 -135.11 -21.34 -8.26
C LEU A 554 -136.45 -20.63 -7.97
N ASN A 555 -136.45 -19.30 -7.89
CA ASN A 555 -137.66 -18.51 -7.70
C ASN A 555 -138.64 -18.70 -8.86
N ALA A 556 -138.15 -18.75 -10.10
CA ALA A 556 -138.96 -19.02 -11.29
C ALA A 556 -139.54 -20.44 -11.29
N ALA A 557 -138.77 -21.46 -10.86
CA ALA A 557 -139.24 -22.83 -10.72
C ALA A 557 -140.33 -22.97 -9.65
N ILE A 558 -140.21 -22.25 -8.52
CA ILE A 558 -141.25 -22.19 -7.47
C ILE A 558 -142.54 -21.58 -8.03
N GLU A 559 -142.45 -20.44 -8.74
CA GLU A 559 -143.64 -19.79 -9.30
C GLU A 559 -144.28 -20.61 -10.44
N ALA A 560 -143.46 -21.32 -11.23
CA ALA A 560 -143.94 -22.27 -12.23
C ALA A 560 -144.67 -23.47 -11.60
N ALA A 561 -144.18 -24.00 -10.48
CA ALA A 561 -144.88 -25.04 -9.70
C ALA A 561 -146.21 -24.52 -9.11
N ARG A 562 -146.23 -23.26 -8.70
CA ARG A 562 -147.42 -22.58 -8.17
C ARG A 562 -148.52 -22.37 -9.22
N ALA A 563 -148.14 -22.22 -10.49
CA ALA A 563 -149.05 -22.07 -11.63
C ALA A 563 -149.64 -23.41 -12.14
N GLY A 564 -149.25 -24.57 -11.57
CA GLY A 564 -149.83 -25.88 -11.90
C GLY A 564 -149.59 -26.33 -13.35
N GLU A 565 -150.63 -26.86 -14.01
CA GLU A 565 -150.54 -27.37 -15.40
C GLU A 565 -150.09 -26.29 -16.41
N ALA A 566 -150.44 -25.02 -16.20
CA ALA A 566 -150.06 -23.92 -17.09
C ALA A 566 -148.57 -23.54 -16.99
N GLY A 567 -147.90 -23.90 -15.89
CA GLY A 567 -146.50 -23.56 -15.62
C GLY A 567 -145.47 -24.58 -16.11
N LYS A 568 -145.88 -25.74 -16.65
CA LYS A 568 -144.96 -26.84 -17.01
C LYS A 568 -143.85 -26.45 -17.97
N GLY A 569 -144.15 -25.64 -19.00
CA GLY A 569 -143.14 -25.15 -19.94
C GLY A 569 -142.14 -24.19 -19.30
N PHE A 570 -142.62 -23.32 -18.39
CA PHE A 570 -141.77 -22.40 -17.62
C PHE A 570 -140.90 -23.14 -16.59
N ALA A 571 -141.40 -24.21 -15.99
CA ALA A 571 -140.64 -25.04 -15.05
C ALA A 571 -139.42 -25.68 -15.73
N VAL A 572 -139.58 -26.21 -16.96
CA VAL A 572 -138.46 -26.78 -17.73
C VAL A 572 -137.40 -25.73 -18.07
N VAL A 573 -137.82 -24.53 -18.46
CA VAL A 573 -136.87 -23.42 -18.74
C VAL A 573 -136.17 -22.99 -17.45
N ALA A 574 -136.88 -22.89 -16.33
CA ALA A 574 -136.29 -22.55 -15.04
C ALA A 574 -135.26 -23.59 -14.58
N ASP A 575 -135.53 -24.89 -14.74
CA ASP A 575 -134.58 -25.95 -14.43
C ASP A 575 -133.35 -25.91 -15.36
N GLU A 576 -133.52 -25.61 -16.64
CA GLU A 576 -132.40 -25.48 -17.59
C GLU A 576 -131.53 -24.26 -17.28
N VAL A 577 -132.13 -23.11 -16.94
CA VAL A 577 -131.40 -21.92 -16.49
C VAL A 577 -130.67 -22.19 -15.17
N ARG A 578 -131.30 -22.94 -14.25
CA ARG A 578 -130.66 -23.36 -12.99
C ARG A 578 -129.44 -24.25 -13.24
N ASN A 579 -129.57 -25.22 -14.13
CA ASN A 579 -128.48 -26.11 -14.55
C ASN A 579 -127.34 -25.32 -15.23
N LEU A 580 -127.66 -24.36 -16.10
CA LEU A 580 -126.67 -23.49 -16.74
C LEU A 580 -125.95 -22.59 -15.72
N ALA A 581 -126.68 -22.05 -14.74
CA ALA A 581 -126.12 -21.25 -13.66
C ALA A 581 -125.17 -22.09 -12.79
N GLN A 582 -125.55 -23.33 -12.44
CA GLN A 582 -124.67 -24.23 -11.70
C GLN A 582 -123.40 -24.58 -12.49
N LYS A 583 -123.52 -24.91 -13.78
CA LYS A 583 -122.36 -25.14 -14.66
C LYS A 583 -121.47 -23.91 -14.79
N SER A 584 -122.06 -22.71 -14.81
CA SER A 584 -121.32 -21.45 -14.87
C SER A 584 -120.54 -21.20 -13.58
N ALA A 585 -121.13 -21.49 -12.42
CA ALA A 585 -120.45 -21.41 -11.12
C ALA A 585 -119.31 -22.45 -11.03
N GLU A 586 -119.54 -23.69 -11.43
CA GLU A 586 -118.50 -24.74 -11.48
C GLU A 586 -117.33 -24.35 -12.41
N ALA A 587 -117.63 -23.79 -13.59
CA ALA A 587 -116.61 -23.31 -14.53
C ALA A 587 -115.85 -22.08 -13.99
N ALA A 588 -116.55 -21.14 -13.35
CA ALA A 588 -115.94 -19.98 -12.70
C ALA A 588 -115.02 -20.42 -11.56
N GLN A 589 -115.46 -21.35 -10.70
CA GLN A 589 -114.64 -21.90 -9.62
C GLN A 589 -113.40 -22.63 -10.16
N SER A 590 -113.55 -23.44 -11.21
CA SER A 590 -112.43 -24.13 -11.85
C SER A 590 -111.41 -23.14 -12.45
N THR A 591 -111.90 -22.10 -13.13
CA THR A 591 -111.05 -21.03 -13.68
C THR A 591 -110.37 -20.23 -12.58
N GLY A 592 -111.08 -19.95 -11.49
CA GLY A 592 -110.52 -19.27 -10.32
C GLY A 592 -109.38 -20.07 -9.68
N THR A 593 -109.51 -21.40 -9.57
CA THR A 593 -108.40 -22.25 -9.12
C THR A 593 -107.19 -22.15 -10.06
N LEU A 594 -107.40 -22.19 -11.38
CA LEU A 594 -106.31 -22.06 -12.37
C LEU A 594 -105.61 -20.69 -12.29
N ILE A 595 -106.35 -19.61 -12.04
CA ILE A 595 -105.80 -18.27 -11.87
C ILE A 595 -105.01 -18.17 -10.56
N THR A 596 -105.54 -18.69 -9.44
CA THR A 596 -104.78 -18.77 -8.18
C THR A 596 -103.45 -19.51 -8.37
N THR A 597 -103.47 -20.67 -9.04
CA THR A 597 -102.23 -21.41 -9.37
C THR A 597 -101.29 -20.60 -10.27
N SER A 598 -101.82 -19.80 -11.20
CA SER A 598 -101.01 -18.94 -12.07
C SER A 598 -100.35 -17.80 -11.28
N VAL A 599 -101.07 -17.18 -10.34
CA VAL A 599 -100.51 -16.16 -9.43
C VAL A 599 -99.38 -16.76 -8.57
N GLU A 600 -99.58 -17.94 -8.00
CA GLU A 600 -98.54 -18.65 -7.24
C GLU A 600 -97.30 -18.95 -8.09
N ALA A 601 -97.48 -19.35 -9.35
CA ALA A 601 -96.39 -19.62 -10.28
C ALA A 601 -95.60 -18.34 -10.65
N VAL A 602 -96.30 -17.22 -10.86
CA VAL A 602 -95.69 -15.91 -11.14
C VAL A 602 -94.91 -15.41 -9.93
N GLU A 603 -95.46 -15.55 -8.73
CA GLU A 603 -94.76 -15.17 -7.49
C GLU A 603 -93.49 -15.98 -7.26
N LYS A 604 -93.55 -17.29 -7.54
CA LYS A 604 -92.33 -18.12 -7.58
C LYS A 604 -91.34 -17.64 -8.64
N GLY A 605 -91.81 -17.26 -9.83
CA GLY A 605 -90.99 -16.69 -10.89
C GLY A 605 -90.31 -15.39 -10.48
N ARG A 606 -91.02 -14.49 -9.79
CA ARG A 606 -90.49 -13.25 -9.23
C ARG A 606 -89.38 -13.51 -8.21
N GLY A 607 -89.59 -14.48 -7.32
CA GLY A 607 -88.57 -14.91 -6.35
C GLY A 607 -87.29 -15.37 -7.03
N ILE A 608 -87.41 -16.27 -8.01
CA ILE A 608 -86.26 -16.78 -8.78
C ILE A 608 -85.54 -15.65 -9.52
N ALA A 609 -86.29 -14.71 -10.11
CA ALA A 609 -85.69 -13.57 -10.81
C ALA A 609 -84.90 -12.66 -9.87
N ALA A 610 -85.43 -12.37 -8.68
CA ALA A 610 -84.76 -11.57 -7.66
C ALA A 610 -83.48 -12.25 -7.15
N GLU A 611 -83.55 -13.54 -6.83
CA GLU A 611 -82.37 -14.33 -6.42
C GLU A 611 -81.30 -14.38 -7.51
N THR A 612 -81.71 -14.48 -8.77
CA THR A 612 -80.79 -14.47 -9.92
C THR A 612 -80.11 -13.11 -10.09
N ALA A 613 -80.85 -12.01 -9.94
CA ALA A 613 -80.29 -10.65 -9.98
C ALA A 613 -79.25 -10.44 -8.87
N GLU A 614 -79.53 -10.88 -7.65
CA GLU A 614 -78.58 -10.81 -6.54
C GLU A 614 -77.33 -11.68 -6.79
N ALA A 615 -77.50 -12.86 -7.38
CA ALA A 615 -76.38 -13.71 -7.78
C ALA A 615 -75.49 -13.02 -8.83
N LEU A 616 -76.08 -12.37 -9.84
CA LEU A 616 -75.33 -11.61 -10.84
C LEU A 616 -74.53 -10.46 -10.21
N LEU A 617 -75.08 -9.74 -9.22
CA LEU A 617 -74.34 -8.71 -8.49
C LEU A 617 -73.09 -9.27 -7.78
N ARG A 618 -73.19 -10.46 -7.18
CA ARG A 618 -72.02 -11.14 -6.58
C ARG A 618 -70.97 -11.54 -7.62
N VAL A 619 -71.39 -12.03 -8.80
CA VAL A 619 -70.46 -12.35 -9.89
C VAL A 619 -69.76 -11.08 -10.41
N ALA A 620 -70.48 -9.96 -10.48
CA ALA A 620 -69.91 -8.65 -10.79
C ALA A 620 -68.81 -8.23 -9.79
N GLU A 621 -69.04 -8.43 -8.49
CA GLU A 621 -68.03 -8.18 -7.46
C GLU A 621 -66.78 -9.08 -7.65
N TYR A 622 -66.96 -10.36 -8.00
CA TYR A 622 -65.84 -11.25 -8.31
C TYR A 622 -65.04 -10.81 -9.54
N ALA A 623 -65.72 -10.28 -10.58
CA ALA A 623 -65.04 -9.72 -11.74
C ALA A 623 -64.21 -8.47 -11.38
N ASP A 624 -64.72 -7.60 -10.51
CA ASP A 624 -63.97 -6.44 -10.01
C ASP A 624 -62.75 -6.85 -9.18
N LYS A 625 -62.89 -7.83 -8.27
CA LYS A 625 -61.77 -8.40 -7.51
C LYS A 625 -60.72 -9.05 -8.42
N THR A 626 -61.15 -9.77 -9.45
CA THR A 626 -60.25 -10.38 -10.44
C THR A 626 -59.42 -9.30 -11.15
N ARG A 627 -60.05 -8.19 -11.54
CA ARG A 627 -59.36 -7.06 -12.17
C ARG A 627 -58.32 -6.42 -11.23
N GLU A 628 -58.64 -6.27 -9.95
CA GLU A 628 -57.69 -5.75 -8.94
C GLU A 628 -56.46 -6.66 -8.77
N MET A 629 -56.67 -7.98 -8.70
CA MET A 629 -55.58 -8.96 -8.64
C MET A 629 -54.69 -8.89 -9.89
N ILE A 630 -55.30 -8.78 -11.07
CA ILE A 630 -54.57 -8.65 -12.34
C ILE A 630 -53.76 -7.34 -12.39
N SER A 631 -54.31 -6.22 -11.91
CA SER A 631 -53.57 -4.95 -11.78
C SER A 631 -52.34 -5.09 -10.88
N SER A 632 -52.46 -5.88 -9.80
CA SER A 632 -51.34 -6.18 -8.91
C SER A 632 -50.26 -7.02 -9.62
N ILE A 633 -50.65 -8.00 -10.45
CA ILE A 633 -49.73 -8.78 -11.28
C ILE A 633 -48.99 -7.89 -12.28
N SER A 634 -49.68 -6.98 -12.97
CA SER A 634 -49.05 -6.04 -13.90
C SER A 634 -48.04 -5.14 -13.19
N THR A 635 -48.38 -4.63 -12.00
CA THR A 635 -47.49 -3.79 -11.20
C THR A 635 -46.26 -4.58 -10.72
N ALA A 636 -46.45 -5.82 -10.27
CA ALA A 636 -45.37 -6.70 -9.85
C ALA A 636 -44.43 -7.06 -11.02
N SER A 637 -44.99 -7.30 -12.20
CA SER A 637 -44.23 -7.58 -13.42
C SER A 637 -43.37 -6.37 -13.84
N GLY A 638 -43.91 -5.15 -13.71
CA GLY A 638 -43.11 -3.92 -13.92
C GLY A 638 -41.90 -3.83 -12.98
N LYS A 639 -42.11 -4.08 -11.68
CA LYS A 639 -41.01 -4.11 -10.69
C LYS A 639 -39.99 -5.23 -10.97
N GLN A 640 -40.43 -6.38 -11.48
CA GLN A 640 -39.53 -7.47 -11.88
C GLN A 640 -38.66 -7.06 -13.08
N ALA A 641 -39.22 -6.35 -14.06
CA ALA A 641 -38.46 -5.82 -15.19
C ALA A 641 -37.37 -4.84 -14.73
N ASP A 642 -37.72 -3.90 -13.84
CA ASP A 642 -36.73 -2.96 -13.27
C ASP A 642 -35.61 -3.70 -12.51
N ALA A 643 -35.95 -4.75 -11.75
CA ALA A 643 -34.97 -5.57 -11.05
C ALA A 643 -34.06 -6.35 -12.01
N ILE A 644 -34.59 -6.84 -13.13
CA ILE A 644 -33.83 -7.51 -14.18
C ILE A 644 -32.84 -6.54 -14.85
N ASP A 645 -33.23 -5.28 -15.09
CA ASP A 645 -32.32 -4.27 -15.61
C ASP A 645 -31.14 -4.01 -14.66
N GLN A 646 -31.38 -4.01 -13.34
CA GLN A 646 -30.29 -3.94 -12.35
C GLN A 646 -29.39 -5.18 -12.38
N ILE A 647 -29.96 -6.38 -12.55
CA ILE A 647 -29.18 -7.61 -12.72
C ILE A 647 -28.28 -7.52 -13.95
N ASN A 648 -28.77 -7.02 -15.08
CA ASN A 648 -27.98 -6.83 -16.30
C ASN A 648 -26.79 -5.87 -16.11
N ILE A 649 -26.99 -4.78 -15.36
CA ILE A 649 -25.89 -3.88 -14.97
C ILE A 649 -24.85 -4.64 -14.13
N GLY A 650 -25.30 -5.44 -13.15
CA GLY A 650 -24.42 -6.28 -12.34
C GLY A 650 -23.64 -7.30 -13.16
N LEU A 651 -24.28 -7.98 -14.12
CA LEU A 651 -23.61 -8.91 -15.03
C LEU A 651 -22.53 -8.22 -15.88
N THR A 652 -22.79 -7.00 -16.34
CA THR A 652 -21.80 -6.20 -17.09
C THR A 652 -20.57 -5.88 -16.23
N GLN A 653 -20.77 -5.54 -14.96
CA GLN A 653 -19.66 -5.31 -14.03
C GLN A 653 -18.85 -6.58 -13.76
N ILE A 654 -19.53 -7.72 -13.55
CA ILE A 654 -18.86 -9.02 -13.37
C ILE A 654 -18.05 -9.38 -14.63
N SER A 655 -18.60 -9.16 -15.83
CA SER A 655 -17.88 -9.34 -17.10
C SER A 655 -16.56 -8.58 -17.13
N SER A 656 -16.56 -7.31 -16.71
CA SER A 656 -15.36 -6.49 -16.64
C SER A 656 -14.31 -7.06 -15.66
N VAL A 657 -14.75 -7.62 -14.53
CA VAL A 657 -13.85 -8.26 -13.57
C VAL A 657 -13.26 -9.54 -14.15
N VAL A 658 -14.06 -10.37 -14.82
CA VAL A 658 -13.58 -11.59 -15.50
C VAL A 658 -12.52 -11.24 -16.56
N GLN A 659 -12.74 -10.20 -17.36
CA GLN A 659 -11.76 -9.73 -18.34
C GLN A 659 -10.46 -9.25 -17.67
N THR A 660 -10.58 -8.54 -16.55
CA THR A 660 -9.43 -8.07 -15.76
C THR A 660 -8.64 -9.24 -15.19
N ASN A 661 -9.31 -10.27 -14.69
CA ASN A 661 -8.69 -11.49 -14.17
C ASN A 661 -7.92 -12.22 -15.29
N SER A 662 -8.48 -12.34 -16.49
CA SER A 662 -7.79 -12.92 -17.64
C SER A 662 -6.52 -12.13 -18.00
N SER A 663 -6.63 -10.80 -18.11
CA SER A 663 -5.47 -9.94 -18.42
C SER A 663 -4.40 -10.00 -17.33
N THR A 664 -4.80 -10.05 -16.05
CA THR A 664 -3.89 -10.10 -14.90
C THR A 664 -3.18 -11.44 -14.83
N SER A 665 -3.90 -12.52 -15.15
CA SER A 665 -3.33 -13.86 -15.28
C SER A 665 -2.25 -13.91 -16.37
N GLU A 666 -2.53 -13.40 -17.57
CA GLU A 666 -1.55 -13.35 -18.66
C GLU A 666 -0.29 -12.58 -18.27
N GLN A 667 -0.47 -11.40 -17.64
CA GLN A 667 0.65 -10.59 -17.13
C GLN A 667 1.44 -11.32 -16.04
N SER A 668 0.76 -12.02 -15.13
CA SER A 668 1.40 -12.77 -14.03
C SER A 668 2.20 -13.95 -14.56
N ALA A 669 1.68 -14.66 -15.58
CA ALA A 669 2.39 -15.75 -16.24
C ALA A 669 3.64 -15.25 -16.98
N ALA A 670 3.54 -14.11 -17.69
CA ALA A 670 4.67 -13.49 -18.37
C ALA A 670 5.76 -13.03 -17.38
N ALA A 671 5.38 -12.31 -16.32
CA ALA A 671 6.32 -11.86 -15.28
C ALA A 671 7.00 -13.04 -14.57
N SER A 672 6.25 -14.12 -14.33
CA SER A 672 6.78 -15.34 -13.73
C SER A 672 7.76 -16.08 -14.64
N SER A 673 7.50 -16.09 -15.94
CA SER A 673 8.44 -16.64 -16.93
C SER A 673 9.74 -15.82 -16.98
N GLU A 674 9.64 -14.49 -16.91
CA GLU A 674 10.80 -13.59 -16.85
C GLU A 674 11.62 -13.80 -15.57
N LEU A 675 10.98 -13.86 -14.40
CA LEU A 675 11.64 -14.13 -13.13
C LEU A 675 12.32 -15.51 -13.10
N SER A 676 11.67 -16.53 -13.66
CA SER A 676 12.26 -17.87 -13.78
C SER A 676 13.51 -17.85 -14.67
N ASN A 677 13.47 -17.11 -15.80
CA ASN A 677 14.64 -16.95 -16.66
C ASN A 677 15.78 -16.17 -15.97
N GLU A 678 15.49 -15.11 -15.23
CA GLU A 678 16.51 -14.36 -14.48
C GLU A 678 17.11 -15.18 -13.33
N ALA A 679 16.29 -15.97 -12.63
CA ALA A 679 16.76 -16.91 -11.62
C ALA A 679 17.68 -17.98 -12.23
N GLU A 680 17.36 -18.49 -13.42
CA GLU A 680 18.20 -19.45 -14.14
C GLU A 680 19.54 -18.83 -14.55
N LYS A 681 19.56 -17.61 -15.10
CA LYS A 681 20.80 -16.89 -15.42
C LYS A 681 21.68 -16.70 -14.17
N LEU A 682 21.09 -16.31 -13.04
CA LEU A 682 21.81 -16.16 -11.78
C LEU A 682 22.34 -17.51 -11.28
N ARG A 683 21.55 -18.59 -11.43
CA ARG A 683 21.97 -19.95 -11.10
C ARG A 683 23.17 -20.38 -11.95
N GLU A 684 23.14 -20.13 -13.25
CA GLU A 684 24.26 -20.41 -14.16
C GLU A 684 25.52 -19.62 -13.79
N MET A 685 25.39 -18.35 -13.42
CA MET A 685 26.53 -17.54 -12.96
C MET A 685 27.13 -18.05 -11.65
N VAL A 686 26.31 -18.63 -10.76
CA VAL A 686 26.78 -19.11 -9.45
C VAL A 686 27.21 -20.59 -9.49
N ALA A 687 26.79 -21.37 -10.48
CA ALA A 687 27.05 -22.80 -10.61
C ALA A 687 28.54 -23.21 -10.60
N PRO A 688 29.49 -22.44 -11.18
CA PRO A 688 30.91 -22.78 -11.15
C PRO A 688 31.54 -22.71 -9.75
N TYR A 689 30.94 -21.94 -8.82
CA TYR A 689 31.50 -21.74 -7.49
C TYR A 689 31.31 -22.97 -6.60
N LYS A 690 32.38 -23.36 -5.89
CA LYS A 690 32.38 -24.47 -4.93
C LYS A 690 32.45 -23.91 -3.51
N PHE A 691 31.50 -24.31 -2.67
CA PHE A 691 31.41 -23.87 -1.27
C PHE A 691 31.93 -24.96 -0.31
N ALA A 692 32.37 -24.52 0.88
CA ALA A 692 33.01 -25.36 1.89
C ALA A 692 32.02 -26.23 2.69
#